data_AF-A0A419EA15-F1
#
_entry.id   AF-A0A419EA15-F1
#
_cell.length_a   1.000
_cell.length_b   1.000
_cell.length_c   1.000
_cell.angle_alpha   90.00
_cell.angle_beta   90.00
_cell.angle_gamma   90.00
#
_symmetry.space_group_name_H-M   'P 1'
#
loop_
_entity.id
_entity.type
_entity.pdbx_description
1 polymer ?
#
loop_
_entity_poly.entity_id
_entity_poly.type
_entity_poly.pdbx_seq_one_letter_code
_entity_poly.pdbx_strand_id
1 'polypeptide(L)'
;MTDHGRTVVNRSLTRLIILIGGLTLAAGGFLSSRASAQTNPAPASAVQAFLYPPFPGTASQESIFDHTSPNYTDTDKIIVTFNGHRASKICPKPAPPGVPPPQNGVCDYGYGIYWSYSVGGWVGYNGHDGIDYGMSYRPLYAASNADQVVYAGWYDPQNHKSNLGIYVKLHHPNGYYTAYGHMSAVAVQTCNAPGCVNLSRGEVIGFSGNTGNSTGPHLHFLVKDSSNRSVDPYGWSGSGADPLSYAQPQSLWVQNPSVVYYSSRILPSGAALAYPPAVGTGIVVDDSGTGFAESPAGCWKIGFAGSSQNGSFRYVTARTSAANCFAAWGFPDSAAAGLYAVFVRIPPIHATTEGALYNIVHAGETDRVTVNQQVFPNSFYVTDGWVYVGKYEFNGNGNEYVALNNQTHDPSGVVSSLEVGADAVRFVFVTDATLTPPPPITPSKTPTPTITRTPTVTRTPTVTRTATITRTPTVTRTPTSTRTPTVTRTPTSTRTPTRTPTPSRTPTPSRTPTNTSTPRPTITPQWTLARVYFASLYRFNNNIPPIEVYGVRWVKTSSFMGPDLLKEFFKGPGNTEYFYYGWRAIYNGFTGTSKVELIGDTAHVYLVGSCLPNDNGRDYTIADQISLTLKQFPNVQFVKIYDQFGQTADENGAGDSEPLCLDPGFVPSPTATVSLTPSRTPSPTRTPTLTRTPTLTRTPTRTPTASNTPRPTDTRRPTVTPQWTLAKVYFVNKYRFDNQLTPYAVNGVRWVKTSPYMGMDVLKEFFKGPGNTEYFYYGWRAIYNGFTGYSKVEFSGDLVRVYLTGACAPDRTDFTIADLIMLNFKQFSTTQIVKIFDENGATEFPNGAVDSIPLCLKP
;
A
#
# COMPACT_ATOMS: atom_id res chain seq x y z
N MET A 1 -2.01 -38.47 31.59
CA MET A 1 -1.10 -39.63 31.58
C MET A 1 0.30 -39.03 31.46
N THR A 2 1.11 -38.93 32.51
CA THR A 2 1.85 -39.98 33.26
C THR A 2 2.95 -40.64 32.43
N ASP A 3 4.21 -40.78 32.86
CA ASP A 3 4.95 -40.23 34.03
C ASP A 3 6.49 -40.42 33.84
N HIS A 4 7.30 -40.07 34.85
CA HIS A 4 8.69 -40.45 35.15
C HIS A 4 9.83 -39.52 34.68
N GLY A 5 10.86 -39.33 35.53
CA GLY A 5 12.11 -38.64 35.12
C GLY A 5 12.94 -37.83 36.15
N ARG A 6 12.91 -38.09 37.48
CA ARG A 6 13.90 -37.51 38.43
C ARG A 6 15.26 -38.27 38.31
N THR A 7 16.43 -37.77 38.73
CA THR A 7 16.78 -37.11 40.02
C THR A 7 18.20 -36.50 39.99
N VAL A 8 18.49 -35.51 40.86
CA VAL A 8 19.74 -35.20 41.64
C VAL A 8 19.78 -33.67 41.89
N VAL A 9 19.59 -33.07 43.08
CA VAL A 9 20.19 -33.21 44.44
C VAL A 9 21.60 -32.54 44.49
N ASN A 10 21.94 -31.54 45.34
CA ASN A 10 21.63 -31.34 46.77
C ASN A 10 21.89 -29.89 47.28
N ARG A 11 21.09 -29.39 48.25
CA ARG A 11 21.41 -28.40 49.33
C ARG A 11 21.83 -26.95 48.95
N SER A 12 21.70 -25.93 49.82
CA SER A 12 21.41 -25.92 51.26
C SER A 12 20.60 -24.70 51.78
N LEU A 13 19.61 -24.96 52.66
CA LEU A 13 19.26 -24.29 53.95
C LEU A 13 19.52 -22.77 54.13
N THR A 14 18.67 -21.93 54.75
CA THR A 14 17.42 -22.06 55.57
C THR A 14 16.73 -20.66 55.63
N ARG A 15 15.68 -20.28 56.39
CA ARG A 15 14.87 -20.76 57.56
C ARG A 15 13.48 -20.01 57.49
N LEU A 16 12.42 -20.20 58.28
CA LEU A 16 12.11 -21.00 59.48
C LEU A 16 10.65 -21.56 59.40
N ILE A 17 9.81 -21.42 60.44
CA ILE A 17 8.54 -22.12 60.69
C ILE A 17 7.61 -21.19 61.52
N ILE A 18 6.29 -21.19 61.27
CA ILE A 18 5.20 -21.39 62.26
C ILE A 18 3.86 -21.65 61.52
N LEU A 19 2.89 -22.29 62.18
CA LEU A 19 1.73 -22.99 61.61
C LEU A 19 0.45 -22.75 62.45
N ILE A 20 -0.70 -23.33 62.06
CA ILE A 20 -2.07 -23.19 62.65
C ILE A 20 -2.69 -21.83 62.26
N GLY A 21 -3.96 -21.64 61.88
CA GLY A 21 -5.24 -22.40 61.83
C GLY A 21 -6.39 -21.38 62.03
N GLY A 22 -7.68 -21.55 61.74
CA GLY A 22 -8.48 -22.57 61.05
C GLY A 22 -9.95 -22.08 60.88
N LEU A 23 -10.71 -22.70 59.96
CA LEU A 23 -12.18 -22.67 59.74
C LEU A 23 -13.10 -21.48 60.20
N THR A 24 -13.67 -20.80 59.20
CA THR A 24 -15.13 -20.48 58.99
C THR A 24 -15.94 -19.39 59.75
N LEU A 25 -16.71 -18.65 58.91
CA LEU A 25 -18.07 -18.06 59.07
C LEU A 25 -18.33 -16.72 59.83
N ALA A 26 -18.53 -15.67 59.01
CA ALA A 26 -19.76 -14.86 58.89
C ALA A 26 -20.18 -13.77 59.94
N ALA A 27 -21.07 -12.88 59.45
CA ALA A 27 -21.83 -11.79 60.11
C ALA A 27 -21.08 -10.52 60.58
N GLY A 28 -21.39 -9.40 59.94
CA GLY A 28 -20.68 -8.12 60.06
C GLY A 28 -21.07 -7.17 61.20
N GLY A 29 -20.33 -6.06 61.29
CA GLY A 29 -20.53 -4.95 62.21
C GLY A 29 -19.73 -3.72 61.78
N PHE A 30 -20.33 -2.53 61.92
CA PHE A 30 -19.81 -1.24 61.49
C PHE A 30 -18.42 -0.88 62.04
N LEU A 31 -17.58 -0.24 61.21
CA LEU A 31 -16.39 0.50 61.66
C LEU A 31 -16.43 1.95 61.14
N SER A 32 -16.13 2.89 62.03
CA SER A 32 -16.11 4.33 61.73
C SER A 32 -14.75 4.77 61.18
N SER A 33 -14.75 5.74 60.28
CA SER A 33 -13.56 6.16 59.54
C SER A 33 -12.67 7.13 60.32
N ARG A 34 -11.36 6.88 60.29
CA ARG A 34 -10.33 7.91 60.51
C ARG A 34 -9.61 8.15 59.19
N ALA A 35 -9.85 9.30 58.58
CA ALA A 35 -9.15 9.69 57.36
C ALA A 35 -7.69 10.03 57.67
N SER A 36 -6.76 9.32 57.04
CA SER A 36 -5.38 9.79 56.91
C SER A 36 -5.29 10.67 55.66
N ALA A 37 -4.74 11.88 55.80
CA ALA A 37 -4.62 12.82 54.69
C ALA A 37 -3.48 12.40 53.75
N GLN A 38 -3.78 11.52 52.80
CA GLN A 38 -2.84 11.13 51.75
C GLN A 38 -2.60 12.32 50.83
N THR A 39 -1.38 12.83 50.80
CA THR A 39 -1.00 13.97 49.94
C THR A 39 -1.10 13.55 48.48
N ASN A 40 -1.96 14.24 47.71
CA ASN A 40 -2.00 14.07 46.26
C ASN A 40 -0.59 14.27 45.68
N PRO A 41 -0.11 13.40 44.76
CA PRO A 41 1.11 13.68 44.03
C PRO A 41 0.95 14.97 43.22
N ALA A 42 2.04 15.71 43.03
CA ALA A 42 2.04 16.87 42.14
C ALA A 42 1.61 16.44 40.73
N PRO A 43 0.87 17.29 39.99
CA PRO A 43 0.49 16.97 38.62
C PRO A 43 1.75 16.69 37.79
N ALA A 44 1.74 15.59 37.05
CA ALA A 44 2.84 15.25 36.15
C ALA A 44 3.05 16.40 35.16
N SER A 45 4.31 16.83 35.00
CA SER A 45 4.67 17.88 34.03
C SER A 45 4.16 17.50 32.65
N ALA A 46 3.43 18.40 32.00
CA ALA A 46 2.81 18.12 30.71
C ALA A 46 3.85 17.66 29.69
N VAL A 47 3.61 16.50 29.08
CA VAL A 47 4.54 15.91 28.11
C VAL A 47 4.62 16.82 26.89
N GLN A 48 5.83 17.21 26.50
CA GLN A 48 6.05 18.02 25.31
C GLN A 48 5.94 17.13 24.06
N ALA A 49 5.10 17.56 23.11
CA ALA A 49 4.99 16.92 21.80
C ALA A 49 6.36 16.83 21.10
N PHE A 50 6.66 15.67 20.53
CA PHE A 50 7.97 15.34 19.96
C PHE A 50 7.91 14.50 18.66
N LEU A 51 6.75 13.94 18.30
CA LEU A 51 6.56 13.07 17.14
C LEU A 51 6.22 13.85 15.85
N TYR A 52 6.66 13.31 14.72
CA TYR A 52 6.48 13.79 13.35
C TYR A 52 6.09 12.62 12.44
N PRO A 53 5.48 12.86 11.26
CA PRO A 53 4.90 11.79 10.44
C PRO A 53 5.90 10.67 10.09
N PRO A 54 5.64 9.39 10.43
CA PRO A 54 6.58 8.30 10.23
C PRO A 54 6.62 7.76 8.79
N PHE A 55 6.12 8.51 7.80
CA PHE A 55 6.06 8.12 6.39
C PHE A 55 5.90 9.33 5.45
N PRO A 56 6.34 9.22 4.17
CA PRO A 56 6.04 10.19 3.12
C PRO A 56 4.61 10.05 2.60
N GLY A 57 4.08 11.09 1.95
CA GLY A 57 2.79 11.08 1.28
C GLY A 57 1.61 10.98 2.26
N THR A 58 0.63 10.14 1.91
CA THR A 58 -0.59 9.90 2.70
C THR A 58 -0.83 8.41 2.94
N ALA A 59 -1.50 8.05 4.03
CA ALA A 59 -1.89 6.67 4.36
C ALA A 59 -3.37 6.63 4.77
N SER A 60 -4.02 5.46 4.71
CA SER A 60 -5.38 5.29 5.25
C SER A 60 -5.37 4.97 6.73
N GLN A 61 -6.46 5.29 7.43
CA GLN A 61 -6.70 4.89 8.82
C GLN A 61 -7.38 3.52 8.84
N GLU A 62 -6.65 2.46 9.22
CA GLU A 62 -7.20 1.10 9.29
C GLU A 62 -7.67 0.78 10.73
N SER A 63 -6.77 0.97 11.69
CA SER A 63 -7.00 0.73 13.12
C SER A 63 -6.52 1.93 13.94
N ILE A 64 -7.20 2.22 15.06
CA ILE A 64 -6.84 3.29 16.02
C ILE A 64 -6.51 2.69 17.38
N PHE A 65 -5.94 3.49 18.29
CA PHE A 65 -5.76 3.09 19.69
C PHE A 65 -7.10 3.06 20.45
N ASP A 66 -7.23 2.17 21.44
CA ASP A 66 -8.38 2.10 22.35
C ASP A 66 -8.03 2.56 23.77
N HIS A 67 -8.76 3.53 24.30
CA HIS A 67 -8.56 4.01 25.67
C HIS A 67 -9.16 3.08 26.73
N THR A 68 -10.06 2.16 26.39
CA THR A 68 -10.66 1.22 27.37
C THR A 68 -9.84 -0.04 27.65
N SER A 69 -9.21 -0.63 26.63
CA SER A 69 -8.51 -1.91 26.74
C SER A 69 -7.30 -2.03 25.76
N PRO A 70 -6.24 -1.21 25.91
CA PRO A 70 -5.09 -1.12 25.00
C PRO A 70 -4.10 -2.31 25.07
N ASN A 71 -4.56 -3.55 24.89
CA ASN A 71 -3.72 -4.75 25.01
C ASN A 71 -4.24 -5.95 24.18
N TYR A 72 -3.33 -6.60 23.45
CA TYR A 72 -3.58 -7.80 22.65
C TYR A 72 -4.23 -8.97 23.40
N THR A 73 -4.06 -9.10 24.72
CA THR A 73 -4.62 -10.24 25.48
C THR A 73 -6.08 -10.08 25.85
N ASP A 74 -6.59 -8.84 25.94
CA ASP A 74 -7.88 -8.54 26.54
C ASP A 74 -8.59 -7.42 25.78
N THR A 75 -9.78 -7.74 25.25
CA THR A 75 -10.72 -6.74 24.75
C THR A 75 -12.07 -6.90 25.45
N ASP A 76 -12.54 -5.80 26.05
CA ASP A 76 -13.88 -5.67 26.61
C ASP A 76 -14.99 -5.61 25.52
N LYS A 77 -14.58 -5.62 24.24
CA LYS A 77 -15.41 -5.51 23.03
C LYS A 77 -16.04 -4.11 22.85
N ILE A 78 -15.41 -3.11 23.44
CA ILE A 78 -15.64 -1.68 23.24
C ILE A 78 -14.43 -1.13 22.45
N ILE A 79 -14.61 0.04 21.84
CA ILE A 79 -13.48 0.91 21.44
C ILE A 79 -13.88 2.32 21.87
N VAL A 80 -13.06 2.97 22.69
CA VAL A 80 -13.17 4.40 23.00
C VAL A 80 -11.98 5.11 22.37
N THR A 81 -12.28 5.89 21.33
CA THR A 81 -11.26 6.65 20.59
C THR A 81 -10.76 7.83 21.44
N PHE A 82 -9.59 8.39 21.11
CA PHE A 82 -8.98 9.55 21.76
C PHE A 82 -9.92 10.78 21.96
N ASN A 83 -11.00 10.92 21.19
CA ASN A 83 -11.96 12.03 21.31
C ASN A 83 -13.25 11.65 22.07
N GLY A 84 -13.25 10.50 22.75
CA GLY A 84 -14.37 9.99 23.54
C GLY A 84 -15.52 9.37 22.72
N HIS A 85 -15.40 9.26 21.40
CA HIS A 85 -16.36 8.47 20.62
C HIS A 85 -16.25 6.99 20.98
N ARG A 86 -17.40 6.35 21.20
CA ARG A 86 -17.49 4.93 21.55
C ARG A 86 -18.03 4.10 20.38
N ALA A 87 -17.32 3.05 20.02
CA ALA A 87 -17.82 1.92 19.26
C ALA A 87 -18.00 0.69 20.17
N SER A 88 -18.81 -0.29 19.78
CA SER A 88 -19.12 -1.44 20.64
C SER A 88 -19.62 -2.62 19.84
N LYS A 89 -19.00 -3.79 20.00
CA LYS A 89 -19.33 -5.03 19.29
C LYS A 89 -20.82 -5.40 19.42
N ILE A 90 -21.34 -5.24 20.62
CA ILE A 90 -22.76 -5.41 20.93
C ILE A 90 -23.42 -4.03 20.85
N CYS A 91 -24.46 -3.89 20.00
CA CYS A 91 -25.24 -2.66 19.94
C CYS A 91 -25.93 -2.39 21.28
N PRO A 92 -25.82 -1.17 21.84
CA PRO A 92 -26.50 -0.82 23.10
C PRO A 92 -28.03 -0.87 22.96
N LYS A 93 -28.71 -1.18 24.07
CA LYS A 93 -30.18 -1.18 24.18
C LYS A 93 -30.57 -0.39 25.45
N PRO A 94 -31.34 0.72 25.34
CA PRO A 94 -31.76 1.39 24.11
C PRO A 94 -30.58 1.89 23.27
N ALA A 95 -30.81 2.14 21.98
CA ALA A 95 -29.78 2.67 21.09
C ALA A 95 -29.41 4.11 21.50
N PRO A 96 -28.12 4.52 21.46
CA PRO A 96 -27.72 5.89 21.78
C PRO A 96 -28.14 6.87 20.67
N PRO A 97 -28.23 8.18 20.97
CA PRO A 97 -28.33 9.21 19.94
C PRO A 97 -27.15 9.15 18.96
N GLY A 98 -27.44 9.26 17.67
CA GLY A 98 -26.45 9.16 16.60
C GLY A 98 -27.01 8.50 15.35
N VAL A 99 -26.13 8.07 14.44
CA VAL A 99 -26.51 7.33 13.23
C VAL A 99 -26.55 5.83 13.55
N PRO A 100 -27.67 5.11 13.27
CA PRO A 100 -27.74 3.67 13.49
C PRO A 100 -26.85 2.90 12.50
N PRO A 101 -26.43 1.66 12.84
CA PRO A 101 -25.64 0.83 11.94
C PRO A 101 -26.38 0.52 10.62
N PRO A 102 -25.66 0.31 9.51
CA PRO A 102 -26.28 0.05 8.19
C PRO A 102 -27.17 -1.20 8.15
N GLN A 103 -26.92 -2.15 9.06
CA GLN A 103 -27.81 -3.25 9.37
C GLN A 103 -28.28 -3.11 10.83
N ASN A 104 -29.59 -3.01 11.03
CA ASN A 104 -30.18 -2.82 12.35
C ASN A 104 -29.73 -3.92 13.34
N GLY A 105 -29.22 -3.51 14.50
CA GLY A 105 -28.75 -4.41 15.55
C GLY A 105 -27.37 -5.05 15.33
N VAL A 106 -26.66 -4.73 14.24
CA VAL A 106 -25.30 -5.24 13.98
C VAL A 106 -24.27 -4.13 14.20
N CYS A 107 -23.50 -4.24 15.28
CA CYS A 107 -22.41 -3.31 15.61
C CYS A 107 -21.04 -4.00 15.64
N ASP A 108 -20.96 -5.24 15.14
CA ASP A 108 -19.74 -6.02 14.93
C ASP A 108 -19.59 -6.30 13.43
N TYR A 109 -18.47 -5.88 12.83
CA TYR A 109 -18.10 -6.21 11.45
C TYR A 109 -17.13 -7.41 11.38
N GLY A 110 -16.74 -7.97 12.53
CA GLY A 110 -15.60 -8.87 12.64
C GLY A 110 -14.27 -8.12 12.77
N TYR A 111 -13.16 -8.85 12.91
CA TYR A 111 -11.78 -8.32 12.93
C TYR A 111 -11.53 -7.12 13.87
N GLY A 112 -12.29 -7.05 14.98
CA GLY A 112 -12.22 -5.94 15.94
C GLY A 112 -12.62 -4.58 15.35
N ILE A 113 -13.54 -4.57 14.38
CA ILE A 113 -14.12 -3.38 13.76
C ILE A 113 -15.58 -3.25 14.22
N TYR A 114 -15.89 -2.20 14.98
CA TYR A 114 -17.21 -2.00 15.60
C TYR A 114 -17.90 -0.70 15.15
N TRP A 115 -19.23 -0.65 15.26
CA TRP A 115 -20.01 0.54 14.91
C TRP A 115 -20.00 1.58 16.03
N SER A 116 -19.75 2.85 15.68
CA SER A 116 -19.95 3.99 16.57
C SER A 116 -21.14 4.85 16.11
N TYR A 117 -22.15 4.97 16.98
CA TYR A 117 -23.33 5.79 16.74
C TYR A 117 -23.00 7.29 16.64
N SER A 118 -22.07 7.79 17.47
CA SER A 118 -21.67 9.20 17.48
C SER A 118 -20.85 9.61 16.25
N VAL A 119 -20.12 8.67 15.66
CA VAL A 119 -19.37 8.86 14.40
C VAL A 119 -20.27 8.65 13.18
N GLY A 120 -21.22 7.73 13.28
CA GLY A 120 -21.95 7.20 12.14
C GLY A 120 -21.07 6.40 11.19
N GLY A 121 -20.14 5.61 11.75
CA GLY A 121 -19.17 4.84 10.99
C GLY A 121 -18.59 3.67 11.77
N TRP A 122 -17.90 2.80 11.02
CA TRP A 122 -17.06 1.74 11.58
C TRP A 122 -15.76 2.34 12.13
N VAL A 123 -15.28 1.73 13.22
CA VAL A 123 -14.02 2.05 13.90
C VAL A 123 -13.28 0.74 14.12
N GLY A 124 -12.05 0.63 13.59
CA GLY A 124 -11.17 -0.53 13.76
C GLY A 124 -10.23 -0.37 14.94
N TYR A 125 -10.00 -1.47 15.67
CA TYR A 125 -9.02 -1.55 16.74
C TYR A 125 -8.28 -2.91 16.74
N ASN A 126 -8.97 -4.02 16.49
CA ASN A 126 -8.36 -5.37 16.38
C ASN A 126 -7.48 -5.84 17.57
N GLY A 127 -7.49 -5.13 18.71
CA GLY A 127 -6.80 -5.48 19.95
C GLY A 127 -5.32 -5.07 20.05
N HIS A 128 -4.76 -4.41 19.06
CA HIS A 128 -3.32 -4.11 19.01
C HIS A 128 -2.90 -2.90 19.88
N ASP A 129 -1.69 -2.85 20.42
CA ASP A 129 -1.29 -1.75 21.33
C ASP A 129 -0.64 -0.55 20.61
N GLY A 130 -1.22 -0.13 19.48
CA GLY A 130 -0.72 0.94 18.59
C GLY A 130 -1.79 1.48 17.62
N ILE A 131 -1.37 1.89 16.41
CA ILE A 131 -2.22 2.47 15.35
C ILE A 131 -1.78 1.92 13.98
N ASP A 132 -2.73 1.48 13.14
CA ASP A 132 -2.42 0.93 11.80
C ASP A 132 -2.70 1.97 10.70
N TYR A 133 -1.64 2.33 9.97
CA TYR A 133 -1.68 3.21 8.82
C TYR A 133 -1.54 2.40 7.53
N GLY A 134 -2.59 2.33 6.71
CA GLY A 134 -2.61 1.56 5.46
C GLY A 134 -1.64 2.10 4.42
N MET A 135 -0.60 1.33 4.09
CA MET A 135 0.42 1.70 3.10
C MET A 135 1.22 0.49 2.57
N SER A 136 1.13 0.24 1.27
CA SER A 136 1.93 -0.78 0.59
C SER A 136 3.37 -0.34 0.35
N TYR A 137 4.33 -1.09 0.93
CA TYR A 137 5.76 -1.14 0.56
C TYR A 137 6.46 0.21 0.32
N ARG A 138 6.27 1.16 1.25
CA ARG A 138 6.78 2.54 1.17
C ARG A 138 7.80 2.85 2.27
N PRO A 139 8.67 3.87 2.10
CA PRO A 139 9.65 4.25 3.12
C PRO A 139 9.00 4.60 4.46
N LEU A 140 9.65 4.20 5.54
CA LEU A 140 9.29 4.55 6.92
C LEU A 140 10.36 5.47 7.52
N TYR A 141 9.90 6.47 8.28
CA TYR A 141 10.75 7.46 8.91
C TYR A 141 10.75 7.32 10.43
N ALA A 142 11.89 7.61 11.06
CA ALA A 142 11.95 7.83 12.50
C ALA A 142 11.04 9.02 12.88
N ALA A 143 10.01 8.78 13.70
CA ALA A 143 9.03 9.81 14.10
C ALA A 143 9.63 10.89 15.01
N SER A 144 10.73 10.59 15.69
CA SER A 144 11.49 11.50 16.55
C SER A 144 12.98 11.19 16.43
N ASN A 145 13.83 12.13 16.85
CA ASN A 145 15.24 11.83 17.11
C ASN A 145 15.33 10.68 18.12
N ALA A 146 16.24 9.74 17.89
CA ALA A 146 16.45 8.55 18.70
C ALA A 146 17.93 8.38 19.05
N ASP A 147 18.18 8.02 20.30
CA ASP A 147 19.50 7.77 20.89
C ASP A 147 19.83 6.27 21.02
N GLN A 148 18.85 5.40 20.77
CA GLN A 148 19.05 3.96 20.61
C GLN A 148 18.14 3.40 19.51
N VAL A 149 18.69 2.50 18.68
CA VAL A 149 17.89 1.47 18.01
C VAL A 149 17.93 0.25 18.93
N VAL A 150 16.81 0.02 19.62
CA VAL A 150 16.65 -1.02 20.65
C VAL A 150 16.51 -2.41 20.01
N TYR A 151 15.91 -2.46 18.81
CA TYR A 151 15.79 -3.67 18.01
C TYR A 151 15.53 -3.32 16.54
N ALA A 152 16.04 -4.14 15.62
CA ALA A 152 15.73 -4.07 14.19
C ALA A 152 15.86 -5.48 13.57
N GLY A 153 14.74 -6.09 13.14
CA GLY A 153 14.73 -7.46 12.60
C GLY A 153 13.39 -8.19 12.76
N TRP A 154 13.41 -9.51 12.63
CA TRP A 154 12.23 -10.39 12.82
C TRP A 154 11.88 -10.61 14.30
N TYR A 155 10.63 -10.35 14.68
CA TYR A 155 10.09 -10.66 16.01
C TYR A 155 10.27 -12.15 16.40
N ASP A 156 9.90 -13.05 15.50
CA ASP A 156 10.28 -14.47 15.55
C ASP A 156 10.78 -14.85 14.15
N PRO A 157 12.10 -15.06 13.98
CA PRO A 157 12.67 -15.51 12.72
C PRO A 157 12.01 -16.80 12.20
N GLN A 158 11.63 -17.75 13.05
CA GLN A 158 11.05 -19.02 12.60
C GLN A 158 9.53 -19.00 12.48
N ASN A 159 8.87 -17.88 12.85
CA ASN A 159 7.45 -17.65 12.58
C ASN A 159 7.20 -16.25 12.02
N HIS A 160 7.44 -16.13 10.71
CA HIS A 160 7.20 -14.93 9.92
C HIS A 160 5.75 -14.37 9.96
N LYS A 161 4.77 -15.11 10.51
CA LYS A 161 3.37 -14.67 10.64
C LYS A 161 2.98 -14.34 12.09
N SER A 162 3.97 -14.17 12.98
CA SER A 162 3.76 -13.79 14.38
C SER A 162 3.94 -12.29 14.63
N ASN A 163 3.11 -11.76 15.55
CA ASN A 163 3.21 -10.42 16.15
C ASN A 163 3.60 -9.32 15.13
N LEU A 164 4.59 -8.45 15.43
CA LEU A 164 5.02 -7.34 14.57
C LEU A 164 5.78 -7.76 13.30
N GLY A 165 6.09 -9.04 13.07
CA GLY A 165 6.85 -9.46 11.88
C GLY A 165 8.27 -8.90 11.87
N ILE A 166 8.71 -8.34 10.74
CA ILE A 166 9.91 -7.49 10.72
C ILE A 166 9.53 -6.15 11.35
N TYR A 167 10.31 -5.69 12.33
CA TYR A 167 10.05 -4.43 13.00
C TYR A 167 11.33 -3.71 13.44
N VAL A 168 11.20 -2.40 13.64
CA VAL A 168 12.21 -1.55 14.30
C VAL A 168 11.61 -1.03 15.60
N LYS A 169 12.42 -0.98 16.68
CA LYS A 169 12.10 -0.29 17.94
C LYS A 169 13.20 0.73 18.25
N LEU A 170 12.80 1.98 18.52
CA LEU A 170 13.67 3.09 18.88
C LEU A 170 13.44 3.49 20.34
N HIS A 171 14.50 3.96 21.02
CA HIS A 171 14.42 4.76 22.25
C HIS A 171 14.66 6.24 21.89
N HIS A 172 14.09 7.13 22.69
CA HIS A 172 14.19 8.57 22.49
C HIS A 172 14.76 9.25 23.75
N PRO A 173 15.50 10.37 23.62
CA PRO A 173 16.12 11.07 24.77
C PRO A 173 15.17 11.57 25.87
N ASN A 174 13.84 11.51 25.67
CA ASN A 174 12.81 11.80 26.66
C ASN A 174 12.31 10.53 27.41
N GLY A 175 12.94 9.38 27.21
CA GLY A 175 12.59 8.09 27.82
C GLY A 175 11.45 7.33 27.14
N TYR A 176 10.90 7.85 26.03
CA TYR A 176 9.88 7.15 25.26
C TYR A 176 10.48 6.14 24.28
N TYR A 177 9.66 5.20 23.82
CA TYR A 177 9.97 4.29 22.73
C TYR A 177 8.95 4.45 21.60
N THR A 178 9.38 4.29 20.35
CA THR A 178 8.49 4.03 19.21
C THR A 178 8.82 2.68 18.58
N ALA A 179 7.82 2.00 18.02
CA ALA A 179 8.02 0.81 17.21
C ALA A 179 7.22 0.87 15.90
N TYR A 180 7.78 0.23 14.87
CA TYR A 180 7.33 0.28 13.48
C TYR A 180 7.24 -1.17 12.99
N GLY A 181 6.04 -1.72 12.93
CA GLY A 181 5.78 -3.13 12.65
C GLY A 181 5.38 -3.44 11.20
N HIS A 182 5.34 -4.74 10.91
CA HIS A 182 4.96 -5.36 9.64
C HIS A 182 5.84 -5.00 8.44
N MET A 183 7.08 -4.55 8.69
CA MET A 183 8.01 -4.02 7.69
C MET A 183 8.39 -5.06 6.62
N SER A 184 8.91 -4.59 5.48
CA SER A 184 9.48 -5.43 4.42
C SER A 184 11.01 -5.41 4.36
N ALA A 185 11.63 -4.30 4.77
CA ALA A 185 13.09 -4.19 4.82
C ALA A 185 13.51 -3.22 5.94
N VAL A 186 14.66 -3.50 6.55
CA VAL A 186 15.30 -2.70 7.61
C VAL A 186 16.45 -1.88 7.02
N ALA A 187 16.63 -0.65 7.51
CA ALA A 187 17.73 0.24 7.12
C ALA A 187 18.46 0.90 8.31
N VAL A 188 18.32 0.33 9.51
CA VAL A 188 19.02 0.74 10.75
C VAL A 188 19.43 -0.48 11.57
N GLN A 189 20.39 -0.31 12.47
CA GLN A 189 21.10 -1.40 13.15
C GLN A 189 20.92 -1.33 14.66
N THR A 190 20.77 -2.49 15.31
CA THR A 190 20.53 -2.57 16.77
C THR A 190 21.80 -2.23 17.53
N CYS A 191 21.73 -1.32 18.52
CA CYS A 191 22.89 -0.97 19.34
C CYS A 191 22.58 -0.93 20.85
N ASN A 192 23.59 -1.25 21.67
CA ASN A 192 23.38 -1.90 22.98
C ASN A 192 22.86 -1.01 24.12
N ALA A 193 23.01 0.32 24.05
CA ALA A 193 22.62 1.23 25.13
C ALA A 193 22.28 2.65 24.61
N PRO A 194 21.39 3.41 25.27
CA PRO A 194 21.08 4.78 24.89
C PRO A 194 22.34 5.67 24.76
N GLY A 195 22.39 6.43 23.67
CA GLY A 195 23.56 7.21 23.24
C GLY A 195 24.45 6.49 22.21
N CYS A 196 24.16 5.24 21.82
CA CYS A 196 24.92 4.51 20.80
C CYS A 196 24.72 5.02 19.37
N VAL A 197 23.67 5.81 19.11
CA VAL A 197 23.36 6.38 17.80
C VAL A 197 22.78 7.80 17.97
N ASN A 198 22.84 8.62 16.92
CA ASN A 198 22.15 9.91 16.84
C ASN A 198 21.24 9.91 15.60
N LEU A 199 20.19 9.09 15.64
CA LEU A 199 19.26 8.92 14.53
C LEU A 199 18.30 10.12 14.49
N SER A 200 18.25 10.82 13.36
CA SER A 200 17.42 12.04 13.23
C SER A 200 15.97 11.72 12.88
N ARG A 201 15.02 12.54 13.35
CA ARG A 201 13.62 12.46 12.86
C ARG A 201 13.57 12.66 11.35
N GLY A 202 12.68 11.94 10.66
CA GLY A 202 12.58 11.98 9.20
C GLY A 202 13.63 11.15 8.46
N GLU A 203 14.56 10.50 9.18
CA GLU A 203 15.50 9.55 8.58
C GLU A 203 14.82 8.22 8.23
N VAL A 204 15.16 7.65 7.07
CA VAL A 204 14.60 6.37 6.61
C VAL A 204 15.14 5.22 7.46
N ILE A 205 14.24 4.53 8.15
CA ILE A 205 14.56 3.36 9.01
C ILE A 205 14.24 2.01 8.33
N GLY A 206 13.58 2.04 7.18
CA GLY A 206 13.21 0.86 6.40
C GLY A 206 11.96 1.10 5.57
N PHE A 207 11.20 0.04 5.28
CA PHE A 207 10.01 0.07 4.42
C PHE A 207 8.83 -0.68 5.06
N SER A 208 7.60 -0.19 4.86
CA SER A 208 6.36 -0.87 5.27
C SER A 208 6.18 -2.21 4.54
N GLY A 209 5.28 -3.07 4.99
CA GLY A 209 5.11 -4.38 4.39
C GLY A 209 3.89 -5.13 4.91
N ASN A 210 3.95 -6.46 4.86
CA ASN A 210 2.88 -7.36 5.28
C ASN A 210 3.44 -8.59 6.04
N THR A 211 4.49 -8.38 6.83
CA THR A 211 5.10 -9.44 7.65
C THR A 211 4.43 -9.55 9.02
N GLY A 212 4.58 -10.67 9.72
CA GLY A 212 3.96 -10.87 11.04
C GLY A 212 2.46 -11.16 10.97
N ASN A 213 1.74 -10.85 12.04
CA ASN A 213 0.29 -11.05 12.17
C ASN A 213 -0.48 -9.94 11.43
N SER A 214 -0.33 -9.88 10.12
CA SER A 214 -0.90 -8.85 9.23
C SER A 214 -1.82 -9.45 8.18
N THR A 215 -2.93 -8.77 7.90
CA THR A 215 -3.93 -9.17 6.88
C THR A 215 -3.76 -8.44 5.54
N GLY A 216 -2.98 -7.35 5.50
CA GLY A 216 -2.66 -6.60 4.29
C GLY A 216 -1.59 -5.52 4.53
N PRO A 217 -0.91 -5.03 3.47
CA PRO A 217 0.24 -4.13 3.62
C PRO A 217 -0.05 -2.81 4.38
N HIS A 218 0.63 -2.60 5.52
CA HIS A 218 0.48 -1.41 6.36
C HIS A 218 1.72 -1.11 7.22
N LEU A 219 1.66 -0.01 7.97
CA LEU A 219 2.54 0.28 9.11
C LEU A 219 1.73 0.12 10.40
N HIS A 220 2.16 -0.76 11.30
CA HIS A 220 1.76 -0.67 12.70
C HIS A 220 2.70 0.29 13.43
N PHE A 221 2.17 1.38 13.98
CA PHE A 221 2.94 2.38 14.72
C PHE A 221 2.53 2.37 16.20
N LEU A 222 3.49 2.05 17.06
CA LEU A 222 3.31 1.88 18.50
C LEU A 222 4.16 2.90 19.25
N VAL A 223 3.61 3.48 20.32
CA VAL A 223 4.33 4.40 21.21
C VAL A 223 4.25 3.89 22.64
N LYS A 224 5.39 3.82 23.32
CA LYS A 224 5.48 3.43 24.74
C LYS A 224 6.18 4.49 25.56
N ASP A 225 5.67 4.72 26.77
CA ASP A 225 6.27 5.65 27.73
C ASP A 225 7.52 5.05 28.43
N SER A 226 8.13 5.83 29.32
CA SER A 226 9.30 5.41 30.11
C SER A 226 9.00 4.32 31.15
N SER A 227 7.73 3.94 31.33
CA SER A 227 7.29 2.77 32.11
C SER A 227 6.95 1.58 31.19
N ASN A 228 7.27 1.66 29.89
CA ASN A 228 6.97 0.68 28.84
C ASN A 228 5.46 0.39 28.66
N ARG A 229 4.60 1.36 29.00
CA ARG A 229 3.14 1.30 28.80
C ARG A 229 2.76 1.97 27.47
N SER A 230 1.81 1.37 26.75
CA SER A 230 1.38 1.84 25.42
C SER A 230 0.48 3.07 25.56
N VAL A 231 0.64 4.07 24.69
CA VAL A 231 -0.10 5.33 24.74
C VAL A 231 -0.56 5.79 23.35
N ASP A 232 -1.73 6.40 23.25
CA ASP A 232 -2.18 7.03 22.00
C ASP A 232 -1.35 8.31 21.75
N PRO A 233 -0.59 8.43 20.65
CA PRO A 233 0.13 9.66 20.31
C PRO A 233 -0.79 10.86 19.98
N TYR A 234 -2.09 10.66 19.80
CA TYR A 234 -3.09 11.72 19.67
C TYR A 234 -3.61 12.25 21.03
N GLY A 235 -3.26 11.61 22.14
CA GLY A 235 -3.59 12.06 23.50
C GLY A 235 -5.04 11.79 23.90
N TRP A 236 -5.68 12.71 24.62
CA TRP A 236 -7.12 12.62 24.96
C TRP A 236 -7.81 13.98 24.82
N SER A 237 -8.93 13.97 24.09
CA SER A 237 -9.79 15.14 23.82
C SER A 237 -11.28 14.88 24.08
N GLY A 238 -11.62 13.72 24.66
CA GLY A 238 -13.00 13.40 25.04
C GLY A 238 -13.55 14.28 26.16
N SER A 239 -14.86 14.46 26.19
CA SER A 239 -15.56 15.39 27.11
C SER A 239 -15.71 14.87 28.56
N GLY A 240 -14.73 14.12 29.05
CA GLY A 240 -14.74 13.48 30.37
C GLY A 240 -13.33 13.04 30.78
N ALA A 241 -13.22 12.31 31.89
CA ALA A 241 -11.97 11.66 32.25
C ALA A 241 -11.57 10.62 31.19
N ASP A 242 -10.29 10.57 30.87
CA ASP A 242 -9.69 9.53 30.02
C ASP A 242 -9.88 8.16 30.69
N PRO A 243 -10.48 7.15 30.03
CA PRO A 243 -10.58 5.79 30.55
C PRO A 243 -9.20 5.12 30.77
N LEU A 244 -8.16 5.60 30.09
CA LEU A 244 -6.80 5.11 30.24
C LEU A 244 -6.27 5.49 31.63
N SER A 245 -6.10 4.49 32.51
CA SER A 245 -5.77 4.70 33.93
C SER A 245 -4.42 5.38 34.21
N TYR A 246 -3.58 5.54 33.18
CA TYR A 246 -2.31 6.26 33.20
C TYR A 246 -2.26 7.37 32.13
N ALA A 247 -3.43 7.97 31.87
CA ALA A 247 -3.73 9.01 30.89
C ALA A 247 -2.59 9.97 30.54
N GLN A 248 -2.36 10.14 29.25
CA GLN A 248 -1.41 11.10 28.68
C GLN A 248 -2.22 12.02 27.75
N PRO A 249 -2.87 13.08 28.28
CA PRO A 249 -3.96 13.75 27.57
C PRO A 249 -3.51 14.72 26.47
N GLN A 250 -2.24 15.12 26.43
CA GLN A 250 -1.69 15.96 25.37
C GLN A 250 -1.42 15.10 24.12
N SER A 251 -1.58 15.62 22.91
CA SER A 251 -1.01 14.90 21.76
C SER A 251 0.52 14.95 21.77
N LEU A 252 1.16 13.84 21.43
CA LEU A 252 2.60 13.72 21.23
C LEU A 252 3.06 14.22 19.85
N TRP A 253 2.13 14.44 18.90
CA TRP A 253 2.45 14.94 17.56
C TRP A 253 2.74 16.45 17.57
N VAL A 254 3.93 16.83 17.10
CA VAL A 254 4.23 18.21 16.67
C VAL A 254 3.63 18.47 15.29
N GLN A 255 3.61 17.44 14.45
CA GLN A 255 2.91 17.41 13.17
C GLN A 255 2.20 16.06 13.02
N ASN A 256 0.87 16.09 12.85
CA ASN A 256 0.09 14.88 12.61
C ASN A 256 0.46 14.22 11.26
N PRO A 257 0.45 12.88 11.17
CA PRO A 257 0.53 12.17 9.90
C PRO A 257 -0.59 12.56 8.92
N SER A 258 -0.34 12.46 7.62
CA SER A 258 -1.35 12.77 6.62
C SER A 258 -2.21 11.54 6.31
N VAL A 259 -3.44 11.58 6.80
CA VAL A 259 -4.42 10.49 6.77
C VAL A 259 -5.48 10.75 5.68
N VAL A 260 -5.77 9.72 4.89
CA VAL A 260 -6.91 9.63 3.96
C VAL A 260 -8.04 8.89 4.65
N TYR A 261 -9.26 9.40 4.56
CA TYR A 261 -10.44 8.79 5.16
C TYR A 261 -11.35 8.20 4.09
N TYR A 262 -11.65 6.91 4.17
CA TYR A 262 -12.67 6.28 3.33
C TYR A 262 -14.08 6.27 3.97
N SER A 263 -14.19 6.55 5.28
CA SER A 263 -15.46 6.66 5.99
C SER A 263 -15.39 7.59 7.21
N SER A 264 -14.81 7.14 8.32
CA SER A 264 -14.78 7.85 9.61
C SER A 264 -13.57 8.78 9.75
N ARG A 265 -13.82 10.04 10.12
CA ARG A 265 -12.77 11.02 10.47
C ARG A 265 -12.48 10.94 11.98
N ILE A 266 -11.74 9.92 12.40
CA ILE A 266 -11.27 9.83 13.79
C ILE A 266 -9.96 10.62 13.94
N LEU A 267 -8.86 10.09 13.41
CA LEU A 267 -7.53 10.65 13.64
C LEU A 267 -7.37 12.02 12.96
N PRO A 268 -6.85 13.06 13.64
CA PRO A 268 -6.47 14.33 13.02
C PRO A 268 -5.42 14.13 11.91
N SER A 269 -5.74 14.55 10.69
CA SER A 269 -4.83 14.49 9.53
C SER A 269 -4.01 15.78 9.40
N GLY A 270 -2.71 15.64 9.16
CA GLY A 270 -1.78 16.74 8.87
C GLY A 270 -1.39 16.84 7.40
N ALA A 271 -0.42 17.71 7.10
CA ALA A 271 0.12 17.88 5.76
C ALA A 271 0.99 16.67 5.35
N ALA A 272 0.81 16.20 4.11
CA ALA A 272 1.60 15.14 3.51
C ALA A 272 3.08 15.58 3.37
N LEU A 273 4.00 14.74 3.86
CA LEU A 273 5.43 14.92 3.58
C LEU A 273 5.72 14.56 2.12
N ALA A 274 6.73 15.19 1.53
CA ALA A 274 7.22 14.77 0.21
C ALA A 274 7.80 13.34 0.28
N TYR A 275 7.70 12.60 -0.83
CA TYR A 275 8.51 11.40 -1.02
C TYR A 275 9.98 11.80 -1.23
N PRO A 276 10.93 10.93 -0.86
CA PRO A 276 12.33 11.14 -1.22
C PRO A 276 12.52 11.22 -2.74
N PRO A 277 13.55 11.93 -3.23
CA PRO A 277 13.94 11.87 -4.64
C PRO A 277 14.53 10.48 -4.97
N ALA A 278 14.42 10.06 -6.22
CA ALA A 278 15.12 8.87 -6.71
C ALA A 278 16.64 9.13 -6.74
N VAL A 279 17.42 8.21 -6.16
CA VAL A 279 18.87 8.37 -5.98
C VAL A 279 19.62 7.71 -7.14
N GLY A 280 19.77 8.47 -8.23
CA GLY A 280 20.42 8.02 -9.48
C GLY A 280 21.95 8.14 -9.52
N THR A 281 22.56 8.78 -8.51
CA THR A 281 24.01 8.93 -8.35
C THR A 281 24.58 7.85 -7.43
N GLY A 282 25.84 7.47 -7.62
CA GLY A 282 26.57 6.53 -6.76
C GLY A 282 27.49 5.57 -7.50
N ILE A 283 28.38 4.91 -6.76
CA ILE A 283 29.22 3.81 -7.23
C ILE A 283 28.33 2.57 -7.30
N VAL A 284 28.25 1.90 -8.45
CA VAL A 284 27.54 0.62 -8.61
C VAL A 284 28.56 -0.51 -8.79
N VAL A 285 28.37 -1.57 -8.01
CA VAL A 285 29.09 -2.84 -8.13
C VAL A 285 28.08 -3.92 -8.50
N ASP A 286 28.40 -4.73 -9.50
CA ASP A 286 27.49 -5.58 -10.26
C ASP A 286 27.96 -7.04 -10.20
N ASP A 287 27.07 -8.04 -10.27
CA ASP A 287 27.42 -9.46 -10.15
C ASP A 287 28.29 -10.04 -11.30
N SER A 288 28.44 -9.28 -12.38
CA SER A 288 29.38 -9.55 -13.48
C SER A 288 30.65 -8.66 -13.43
N GLY A 289 30.72 -7.73 -12.48
CA GLY A 289 31.80 -6.74 -12.35
C GLY A 289 33.01 -7.19 -11.52
N THR A 290 34.14 -6.50 -11.68
CA THR A 290 35.41 -6.83 -11.01
C THR A 290 35.42 -6.63 -9.49
N GLY A 291 34.42 -5.93 -8.95
CA GLY A 291 34.22 -5.77 -7.49
C GLY A 291 33.35 -6.86 -6.87
N PHE A 292 32.86 -7.83 -7.64
CA PHE A 292 32.06 -8.94 -7.15
C PHE A 292 32.90 -10.21 -6.94
N ALA A 293 32.63 -10.93 -5.85
CA ALA A 293 33.20 -12.24 -5.57
C ALA A 293 32.12 -13.19 -5.00
N GLU A 294 32.17 -14.46 -5.40
CA GLU A 294 31.37 -15.53 -4.81
C GLU A 294 32.27 -16.63 -4.23
N SER A 295 31.79 -17.30 -3.17
CA SER A 295 32.53 -18.37 -2.50
C SER A 295 31.59 -19.51 -2.05
N PRO A 296 31.84 -20.77 -2.45
CA PRO A 296 32.79 -21.20 -3.48
C PRO A 296 32.52 -20.59 -4.87
N ALA A 297 33.50 -20.62 -5.77
CA ALA A 297 33.31 -20.15 -7.14
C ALA A 297 32.22 -20.97 -7.87
N GLY A 298 31.28 -20.30 -8.56
CA GLY A 298 30.15 -20.93 -9.24
C GLY A 298 29.12 -21.58 -8.31
N CYS A 299 29.04 -21.16 -7.04
CA CYS A 299 28.06 -21.68 -6.09
C CYS A 299 26.67 -21.00 -6.22
N TRP A 300 26.62 -19.82 -6.86
CA TRP A 300 25.37 -19.21 -7.30
C TRP A 300 25.12 -19.50 -8.78
N LYS A 301 23.85 -19.73 -9.12
CA LYS A 301 23.40 -19.84 -10.51
C LYS A 301 23.29 -18.44 -11.11
N ILE A 302 23.54 -18.31 -12.42
CA ILE A 302 23.32 -17.07 -13.17
C ILE A 302 21.90 -17.12 -13.77
N GLY A 303 21.15 -16.04 -13.60
CA GLY A 303 19.89 -15.78 -14.29
C GLY A 303 19.97 -14.50 -15.13
N PHE A 304 18.95 -14.27 -15.96
CA PHE A 304 18.89 -13.13 -16.87
C PHE A 304 17.52 -12.45 -16.82
N ALA A 305 17.51 -11.12 -16.70
CA ALA A 305 16.30 -10.30 -16.75
C ALA A 305 16.67 -8.89 -17.22
N GLY A 306 15.95 -8.35 -18.20
CA GLY A 306 16.19 -6.99 -18.72
C GLY A 306 15.96 -5.86 -17.70
N SER A 307 15.35 -6.17 -16.54
CA SER A 307 15.14 -5.29 -15.40
C SER A 307 16.04 -5.59 -14.19
N SER A 308 17.12 -6.36 -14.37
CA SER A 308 18.26 -6.46 -13.44
C SER A 308 19.40 -5.48 -13.81
N GLN A 309 20.45 -5.36 -13.01
CA GLN A 309 21.65 -4.62 -13.43
C GLN A 309 22.38 -5.42 -14.53
N ASN A 310 22.89 -4.73 -15.55
CA ASN A 310 23.57 -5.30 -16.73
C ASN A 310 22.81 -6.40 -17.52
N GLY A 311 21.57 -6.72 -17.14
CA GLY A 311 20.76 -7.81 -17.70
C GLY A 311 20.95 -9.18 -17.01
N SER A 312 21.85 -9.31 -16.04
CA SER A 312 22.18 -10.55 -15.31
C SER A 312 21.86 -10.44 -13.81
N PHE A 313 21.80 -11.58 -13.14
CA PHE A 313 21.79 -11.65 -11.68
C PHE A 313 22.23 -13.05 -11.21
N ARG A 314 22.51 -13.18 -9.91
CA ARG A 314 22.76 -14.45 -9.22
C ARG A 314 21.55 -14.91 -8.41
N TYR A 315 21.37 -16.22 -8.32
CA TYR A 315 20.39 -16.82 -7.42
C TYR A 315 20.83 -18.18 -6.88
N VAL A 316 20.32 -18.55 -5.72
CA VAL A 316 20.65 -19.81 -5.02
C VAL A 316 19.50 -20.25 -4.12
N THR A 317 19.32 -21.56 -3.93
CA THR A 317 18.30 -22.10 -3.02
C THR A 317 18.61 -21.70 -1.56
N ALA A 318 17.60 -21.18 -0.87
CA ALA A 318 17.69 -20.72 0.51
C ALA A 318 17.85 -21.89 1.50
N ARG A 319 18.39 -21.59 2.69
CA ARG A 319 18.64 -22.57 3.76
C ARG A 319 18.48 -21.95 5.14
N THR A 320 18.04 -22.73 6.12
CA THR A 320 18.18 -22.40 7.57
C THR A 320 19.45 -22.98 8.20
N SER A 321 20.09 -23.96 7.54
CA SER A 321 21.41 -24.47 7.91
C SER A 321 22.51 -23.45 7.59
N ALA A 322 23.69 -23.63 8.20
CA ALA A 322 24.85 -22.77 7.97
C ALA A 322 25.11 -22.53 6.46
N ALA A 323 25.35 -21.26 6.12
CA ALA A 323 25.57 -20.83 4.75
C ALA A 323 26.69 -21.62 4.06
N ASN A 324 26.44 -22.01 2.80
CA ASN A 324 27.40 -22.73 1.97
C ASN A 324 27.64 -22.05 0.61
N CYS A 325 26.94 -20.94 0.34
CA CYS A 325 27.11 -20.09 -0.83
C CYS A 325 27.12 -18.63 -0.35
N PHE A 326 28.19 -17.91 -0.64
CA PHE A 326 28.42 -16.51 -0.25
C PHE A 326 28.64 -15.64 -1.50
N ALA A 327 28.20 -14.39 -1.44
CA ALA A 327 28.37 -13.38 -2.48
C ALA A 327 28.76 -12.05 -1.80
N ALA A 328 29.72 -11.33 -2.37
CA ALA A 328 30.21 -10.06 -1.84
C ALA A 328 30.45 -9.04 -2.95
N TRP A 329 30.09 -7.78 -2.69
CA TRP A 329 30.31 -6.62 -3.55
C TRP A 329 31.21 -5.64 -2.79
N GLY A 330 32.48 -5.56 -3.19
CA GLY A 330 33.52 -4.75 -2.56
C GLY A 330 33.30 -3.25 -2.71
N PHE A 331 33.48 -2.50 -1.62
CA PHE A 331 33.59 -1.06 -1.66
C PHE A 331 34.97 -0.66 -2.22
N PRO A 332 35.08 0.14 -3.30
CA PRO A 332 36.36 0.31 -4.00
C PRO A 332 37.46 1.02 -3.20
N ASP A 333 38.68 0.48 -3.26
CA ASP A 333 39.94 0.99 -2.68
C ASP A 333 40.30 2.44 -3.06
N SER A 334 39.63 3.01 -4.07
CA SER A 334 39.84 4.37 -4.58
C SER A 334 38.68 5.33 -4.30
N ALA A 335 37.64 4.87 -3.60
CA ALA A 335 36.56 5.71 -3.13
C ALA A 335 37.00 6.54 -1.90
N ALA A 336 36.41 7.72 -1.72
CA ALA A 336 36.72 8.59 -0.59
C ALA A 336 36.18 8.00 0.73
N ALA A 337 36.89 8.22 1.84
CA ALA A 337 36.39 7.83 3.15
C ALA A 337 35.22 8.73 3.61
N GLY A 338 34.25 8.14 4.33
CA GLY A 338 33.13 8.82 4.96
C GLY A 338 31.80 8.06 4.82
N LEU A 339 30.70 8.75 5.10
CA LEU A 339 29.37 8.15 5.19
C LEU A 339 28.75 7.90 3.81
N TYR A 340 28.38 6.65 3.53
CA TYR A 340 27.64 6.25 2.33
C TYR A 340 26.26 5.70 2.67
N ALA A 341 25.24 6.15 1.94
CA ALA A 341 23.96 5.47 1.84
C ALA A 341 24.10 4.24 0.93
N VAL A 342 23.74 3.07 1.44
CA VAL A 342 23.90 1.78 0.76
C VAL A 342 22.54 1.28 0.27
N PHE A 343 22.52 0.79 -0.96
CA PHE A 343 21.37 0.16 -1.59
C PHE A 343 21.75 -1.21 -2.14
N VAL A 344 20.87 -2.19 -2.00
CA VAL A 344 20.98 -3.51 -2.64
C VAL A 344 19.90 -3.62 -3.71
N ARG A 345 20.24 -4.20 -4.87
CA ARG A 345 19.27 -4.51 -5.91
C ARG A 345 18.72 -5.91 -5.71
N ILE A 346 17.41 -6.03 -5.74
CA ILE A 346 16.69 -7.30 -5.72
C ILE A 346 16.29 -7.64 -7.17
N PRO A 347 16.68 -8.80 -7.72
CA PRO A 347 16.29 -9.17 -9.07
C PRO A 347 14.78 -9.50 -9.15
N PRO A 348 14.14 -9.30 -10.30
CA PRO A 348 12.67 -9.40 -10.45
C PRO A 348 12.11 -10.83 -10.39
N ILE A 349 12.98 -11.84 -10.35
CA ILE A 349 12.69 -13.27 -10.33
C ILE A 349 13.78 -13.98 -9.49
N HIS A 350 13.49 -15.19 -9.00
CA HIS A 350 14.38 -16.00 -8.15
C HIS A 350 14.80 -15.35 -6.81
N ALA A 351 14.06 -14.33 -6.35
CA ALA A 351 14.26 -13.63 -5.10
C ALA A 351 13.01 -13.82 -4.19
N THR A 352 12.77 -15.05 -3.75
CA THR A 352 11.49 -15.48 -3.14
C THR A 352 11.52 -15.62 -1.62
N THR A 353 12.69 -15.51 -1.00
CA THR A 353 12.85 -15.46 0.47
C THR A 353 12.15 -14.26 1.10
N GLU A 354 11.50 -14.48 2.25
CA GLU A 354 10.97 -13.41 3.10
C GLU A 354 12.03 -12.89 4.11
N GLY A 355 13.17 -13.57 4.26
CA GLY A 355 14.16 -13.33 5.32
C GLY A 355 15.62 -13.35 4.87
N ALA A 356 15.97 -12.66 3.79
CA ALA A 356 17.36 -12.51 3.34
C ALA A 356 18.20 -11.67 4.32
N LEU A 357 19.47 -12.04 4.50
CA LEU A 357 20.39 -11.42 5.45
C LEU A 357 21.61 -10.81 4.74
N TYR A 358 21.61 -9.49 4.58
CA TYR A 358 22.76 -8.76 4.08
C TYR A 358 23.65 -8.32 5.25
N ASN A 359 24.94 -8.64 5.17
CA ASN A 359 25.96 -8.15 6.09
C ASN A 359 26.67 -6.97 5.43
N ILE A 360 26.87 -5.87 6.14
CA ILE A 360 27.62 -4.70 5.66
C ILE A 360 28.90 -4.63 6.49
N VAL A 361 30.04 -4.89 5.85
CA VAL A 361 31.38 -4.82 6.45
C VAL A 361 31.97 -3.45 6.10
N HIS A 362 32.14 -2.60 7.10
CA HIS A 362 32.52 -1.19 6.92
C HIS A 362 33.23 -0.68 8.19
N ALA A 363 34.18 0.24 8.05
CA ALA A 363 34.94 0.85 9.15
C ALA A 363 35.69 -0.08 10.13
N GLY A 364 35.65 -1.41 9.94
CA GLY A 364 36.12 -2.43 10.88
C GLY A 364 35.01 -3.15 11.66
N GLU A 365 33.76 -2.71 11.50
CA GLU A 365 32.55 -3.31 12.08
C GLU A 365 31.85 -4.24 11.06
N THR A 366 30.79 -4.93 11.50
CA THR A 366 29.93 -5.73 10.61
C THR A 366 28.47 -5.69 11.06
N ASP A 367 27.69 -4.91 10.34
CA ASP A 367 26.25 -4.71 10.56
C ASP A 367 25.40 -5.69 9.73
N ARG A 368 24.12 -5.91 10.09
CA ARG A 368 23.25 -6.88 9.38
C ARG A 368 21.80 -6.45 9.27
N VAL A 369 21.33 -6.19 8.04
CA VAL A 369 19.90 -5.96 7.77
C VAL A 369 19.16 -7.25 7.40
N THR A 370 17.85 -7.24 7.62
CA THR A 370 16.90 -8.21 7.05
C THR A 370 16.12 -7.55 5.91
N VAL A 371 15.95 -8.27 4.80
CA VAL A 371 15.12 -7.87 3.64
C VAL A 371 14.22 -9.02 3.21
N ASN A 372 12.92 -8.76 3.12
CA ASN A 372 11.97 -9.63 2.45
C ASN A 372 12.09 -9.37 0.94
N GLN A 373 12.75 -10.28 0.21
CA GLN A 373 13.00 -10.11 -1.22
C GLN A 373 11.74 -10.32 -2.06
N GLN A 374 10.81 -11.17 -1.59
CA GLN A 374 9.57 -11.54 -2.28
C GLN A 374 8.67 -10.35 -2.68
N VAL A 375 8.90 -9.17 -2.09
CA VAL A 375 8.12 -7.93 -2.31
C VAL A 375 8.92 -6.80 -2.98
N PHE A 376 10.06 -7.12 -3.59
CA PHE A 376 10.89 -6.20 -4.37
C PHE A 376 11.34 -6.82 -5.70
N PRO A 377 11.29 -6.09 -6.83
CA PRO A 377 10.67 -4.78 -7.02
C PRO A 377 9.15 -4.80 -6.82
N ASN A 378 8.55 -3.64 -6.54
CA ASN A 378 7.10 -3.48 -6.40
C ASN A 378 6.57 -2.22 -7.11
N SER A 379 5.28 -2.23 -7.41
CA SER A 379 4.57 -1.15 -8.11
C SER A 379 4.26 0.09 -7.24
N PHE A 380 4.75 0.16 -6.00
CA PHE A 380 4.35 1.20 -5.04
C PHE A 380 5.44 2.25 -4.77
N TYR A 381 6.71 1.83 -4.72
CA TYR A 381 7.83 2.75 -4.49
C TYR A 381 9.15 2.24 -5.08
N VAL A 382 9.52 0.99 -4.82
CA VAL A 382 10.80 0.40 -5.31
C VAL A 382 10.54 -0.35 -6.61
N THR A 383 10.28 0.39 -7.69
CA THR A 383 9.91 -0.17 -9.01
C THR A 383 11.10 -0.72 -9.81
N ASP A 384 12.31 -0.32 -9.46
CA ASP A 384 13.58 -0.65 -10.14
C ASP A 384 14.42 -1.71 -9.40
N GLY A 385 13.97 -2.13 -8.22
CA GLY A 385 14.61 -3.14 -7.37
C GLY A 385 15.62 -2.58 -6.37
N TRP A 386 15.91 -1.27 -6.35
CA TRP A 386 16.93 -0.67 -5.48
C TRP A 386 16.41 -0.40 -4.05
N VAL A 387 16.59 -1.38 -3.17
CA VAL A 387 16.21 -1.30 -1.75
C VAL A 387 17.33 -0.61 -0.95
N TYR A 388 17.01 0.50 -0.28
CA TYR A 388 17.90 1.16 0.65
C TYR A 388 18.04 0.36 1.96
N VAL A 389 19.29 0.13 2.39
CA VAL A 389 19.63 -0.71 3.55
C VAL A 389 20.39 0.04 4.66
N GLY A 390 20.53 1.36 4.58
CA GLY A 390 21.06 2.20 5.65
C GLY A 390 22.21 3.12 5.22
N LYS A 391 22.80 3.82 6.19
CA LYS A 391 24.02 4.62 6.03
C LYS A 391 25.12 4.06 6.90
N TYR A 392 26.31 3.91 6.32
CA TYR A 392 27.46 3.27 6.93
C TYR A 392 28.73 4.06 6.61
N GLU A 393 29.66 4.20 7.57
CA GLU A 393 30.95 4.86 7.37
C GLU A 393 31.92 3.88 6.70
N PHE A 394 32.50 4.26 5.56
CA PHE A 394 33.52 3.48 4.84
C PHE A 394 34.87 4.21 4.86
N ASN A 395 35.96 3.47 4.97
CA ASN A 395 37.32 4.00 5.01
C ASN A 395 38.03 3.98 3.64
N GLY A 396 37.53 3.22 2.66
CA GLY A 396 38.18 3.05 1.35
C GLY A 396 39.46 2.21 1.40
N ASN A 397 39.54 1.26 2.35
CA ASN A 397 40.77 0.51 2.63
C ASN A 397 40.86 -0.88 1.96
N GLY A 398 39.95 -1.20 1.04
CA GLY A 398 39.91 -2.46 0.28
C GLY A 398 39.41 -3.70 1.04
N ASN A 399 39.06 -3.59 2.33
CA ASN A 399 38.55 -4.71 3.16
C ASN A 399 37.04 -4.61 3.46
N GLU A 400 36.35 -3.67 2.82
CA GLU A 400 34.96 -3.29 3.11
C GLU A 400 34.04 -3.73 1.97
N TYR A 401 32.86 -4.25 2.30
CA TYR A 401 31.96 -4.87 1.31
C TYR A 401 30.55 -5.05 1.86
N VAL A 402 29.57 -5.17 0.96
CA VAL A 402 28.26 -5.75 1.28
C VAL A 402 28.29 -7.22 0.90
N ALA A 403 27.79 -8.12 1.75
CA ALA A 403 27.71 -9.54 1.47
C ALA A 403 26.32 -10.12 1.72
N LEU A 404 25.92 -11.05 0.84
CA LEU A 404 24.73 -11.88 0.97
C LEU A 404 25.15 -13.35 0.98
N ASN A 405 24.39 -14.21 1.64
CA ASN A 405 24.63 -15.64 1.62
C ASN A 405 23.30 -16.40 1.59
N ASN A 406 23.36 -17.72 1.38
CA ASN A 406 22.15 -18.55 1.26
C ASN A 406 21.53 -19.01 2.59
N GLN A 407 22.03 -18.54 3.74
CA GLN A 407 21.38 -18.73 5.03
C GLN A 407 20.38 -17.59 5.29
N THR A 408 19.11 -17.94 5.30
CA THR A 408 17.99 -17.01 5.52
C THR A 408 17.35 -17.26 6.89
N HIS A 409 16.51 -16.33 7.32
CA HIS A 409 15.65 -16.53 8.49
C HIS A 409 14.37 -17.34 8.19
N ASP A 410 14.07 -17.69 6.93
CA ASP A 410 12.78 -18.31 6.55
C ASP A 410 12.42 -19.56 7.39
N PRO A 411 11.13 -19.84 7.63
CA PRO A 411 10.71 -21.03 8.37
C PRO A 411 11.20 -22.32 7.70
N SER A 412 11.81 -23.20 8.50
CA SER A 412 12.44 -24.45 8.04
C SER A 412 11.53 -25.38 7.22
N GLY A 413 10.20 -25.29 7.37
CA GLY A 413 9.22 -26.06 6.61
C GLY A 413 8.97 -25.58 5.16
N VAL A 414 9.43 -24.40 4.77
CA VAL A 414 9.26 -23.84 3.40
C VAL A 414 10.57 -23.48 2.70
N VAL A 415 11.64 -23.24 3.46
CA VAL A 415 12.91 -22.66 2.97
C VAL A 415 13.54 -23.39 1.78
N SER A 416 13.38 -24.71 1.68
CA SER A 416 13.93 -25.51 0.57
C SER A 416 13.26 -25.27 -0.79
N SER A 417 12.11 -24.59 -0.81
CA SER A 417 11.42 -24.15 -2.03
C SER A 417 11.61 -22.65 -2.33
N LEU A 418 12.42 -21.95 -1.52
CA LEU A 418 12.72 -20.54 -1.67
C LEU A 418 14.11 -20.32 -2.25
N GLU A 419 14.29 -19.17 -2.88
CA GLU A 419 15.52 -18.75 -3.53
C GLU A 419 15.92 -17.36 -3.04
N VAL A 420 17.22 -17.18 -2.83
CA VAL A 420 17.85 -15.90 -2.52
C VAL A 420 18.37 -15.31 -3.83
N GLY A 421 17.91 -14.11 -4.18
CA GLY A 421 18.37 -13.35 -5.33
C GLY A 421 19.46 -12.35 -4.97
N ALA A 422 20.37 -12.08 -5.90
CA ALA A 422 21.54 -11.23 -5.75
C ALA A 422 21.83 -10.55 -7.10
N ASP A 423 21.98 -9.23 -7.14
CA ASP A 423 22.06 -8.48 -8.41
C ASP A 423 23.21 -7.46 -8.32
N ALA A 424 22.98 -6.31 -7.71
CA ALA A 424 23.98 -5.26 -7.60
C ALA A 424 23.90 -4.52 -6.26
N VAL A 425 24.96 -3.77 -5.92
CA VAL A 425 25.05 -2.90 -4.75
C VAL A 425 25.42 -1.49 -5.22
N ARG A 426 24.78 -0.47 -4.64
CA ARG A 426 25.07 0.94 -4.91
C ARG A 426 25.47 1.65 -3.61
N PHE A 427 26.64 2.28 -3.64
CA PHE A 427 27.17 3.12 -2.59
C PHE A 427 27.02 4.59 -3.01
N VAL A 428 26.26 5.37 -2.25
CA VAL A 428 25.98 6.80 -2.54
C VAL A 428 26.57 7.66 -1.44
N PHE A 429 27.54 8.51 -1.77
CA PHE A 429 28.18 9.38 -0.78
C PHE A 429 27.19 10.42 -0.25
N VAL A 430 27.10 10.58 1.08
CA VAL A 430 25.96 11.28 1.70
C VAL A 430 25.90 12.80 1.40
N THR A 431 26.99 13.41 0.92
CA THR A 431 26.96 14.81 0.42
C THR A 431 26.19 14.96 -0.89
N ASP A 432 26.02 13.88 -1.65
CA ASP A 432 25.61 13.91 -3.06
C ASP A 432 24.11 13.59 -3.24
N ALA A 433 23.34 14.02 -2.23
CA ALA A 433 21.93 13.75 -1.93
C ALA A 433 21.62 12.33 -1.40
N THR A 434 20.59 12.23 -0.55
CA THR A 434 20.13 10.97 0.05
C THR A 434 18.59 10.89 0.10
N LEU A 435 18.06 9.72 0.48
CA LEU A 435 16.64 9.56 0.77
C LEU A 435 16.16 10.29 2.04
N THR A 436 17.08 10.78 2.87
CA THR A 436 16.73 11.56 4.07
C THR A 436 16.57 13.03 3.67
N PRO A 437 15.37 13.64 3.81
CA PRO A 437 15.24 15.07 3.59
C PRO A 437 16.12 15.83 4.60
N PRO A 438 16.76 16.95 4.21
CA PRO A 438 17.52 17.75 5.16
C PRO A 438 16.60 18.16 6.32
N PRO A 439 17.09 18.15 7.58
CA PRO A 439 16.25 18.37 8.75
C PRO A 439 15.48 19.69 8.60
N PRO A 440 14.14 19.70 8.80
CA PRO A 440 13.33 20.90 8.59
C PRO A 440 13.93 22.07 9.35
N ILE A 441 14.14 23.20 8.65
CA ILE A 441 14.73 24.41 9.21
C ILE A 441 13.97 24.72 10.50
N THR A 442 14.63 24.57 11.65
CA THR A 442 14.02 24.87 12.95
C THR A 442 13.48 26.29 12.84
N PRO A 443 12.17 26.53 13.07
CA PRO A 443 11.63 27.88 12.98
C PRO A 443 12.44 28.77 13.90
N SER A 444 13.18 29.71 13.31
CA SER A 444 14.05 30.62 14.05
C SER A 444 13.23 31.22 15.18
N LYS A 445 13.74 31.18 16.42
CA LYS A 445 13.00 31.63 17.60
C LYS A 445 12.54 33.07 17.36
N THR A 446 11.27 33.23 16.98
CA THR A 446 10.64 34.54 16.82
C THR A 446 10.92 35.31 18.11
N PRO A 447 11.64 36.43 18.06
CA PRO A 447 12.12 37.08 19.27
C PRO A 447 10.92 37.40 20.15
N THR A 448 10.91 36.86 21.37
CA THR A 448 9.79 36.94 22.31
C THR A 448 9.31 38.39 22.37
N PRO A 449 8.02 38.68 22.08
CA PRO A 449 7.54 40.05 22.07
C PRO A 449 7.75 40.65 23.47
N THR A 450 8.69 41.60 23.57
CA THR A 450 9.03 42.26 24.82
C THR A 450 7.78 42.90 25.39
N ILE A 451 7.39 42.50 26.60
CA ILE A 451 6.17 42.94 27.28
C ILE A 451 6.26 44.46 27.50
N THR A 452 5.69 45.20 26.56
CA THR A 452 5.64 46.65 26.61
C THR A 452 4.55 47.03 27.60
N ARG A 453 4.93 47.79 28.63
CA ARG A 453 4.09 48.08 29.80
C ARG A 453 2.77 48.73 29.40
N THR A 454 1.70 48.30 30.07
CA THR A 454 0.32 48.78 29.92
C THR A 454 0.23 50.31 29.90
N PRO A 455 -0.30 50.93 28.82
CA PRO A 455 -0.65 52.34 28.82
C PRO A 455 -1.98 52.54 29.58
N THR A 456 -1.94 53.25 30.71
CA THR A 456 -3.14 53.64 31.45
C THR A 456 -3.96 54.69 30.66
N VAL A 457 -5.29 54.61 30.76
CA VAL A 457 -6.24 55.52 30.10
C VAL A 457 -5.93 56.99 30.37
N THR A 458 -6.01 57.83 29.34
CA THR A 458 -6.15 59.30 29.46
C THR A 458 -7.08 59.81 28.35
N ARG A 459 -7.78 60.92 28.61
CA ARG A 459 -9.00 61.34 27.86
C ARG A 459 -8.71 62.30 26.70
N THR A 460 -9.70 62.36 25.81
CA THR A 460 -9.94 63.29 24.70
C THR A 460 -9.44 64.73 24.89
N PRO A 461 -8.76 65.31 23.88
CA PRO A 461 -8.69 66.75 23.68
C PRO A 461 -9.84 67.25 22.76
N THR A 462 -10.54 68.30 23.18
CA THR A 462 -11.56 69.00 22.36
C THR A 462 -11.08 70.40 22.02
N VAL A 463 -11.32 70.87 20.79
CA VAL A 463 -10.95 72.23 20.34
C VAL A 463 -11.99 73.25 20.81
N THR A 464 -11.54 74.41 21.29
CA THR A 464 -12.41 75.45 21.86
C THR A 464 -12.43 76.74 21.05
N ARG A 465 -13.65 77.24 20.82
CA ARG A 465 -14.02 78.67 20.80
C ARG A 465 -15.28 78.76 21.69
N THR A 466 -15.48 79.72 22.59
CA THR A 466 -15.08 81.13 22.57
C THR A 466 -14.94 81.74 23.98
N ALA A 467 -13.98 82.66 24.15
CA ALA A 467 -13.88 83.78 25.11
C ALA A 467 -13.64 83.62 26.65
N THR A 468 -12.66 84.44 27.10
CA THR A 468 -12.56 85.25 28.35
C THR A 468 -12.08 84.69 29.71
N ILE A 469 -10.98 85.31 30.19
CA ILE A 469 -10.61 85.66 31.60
C ILE A 469 -10.15 84.49 32.53
N THR A 470 -9.07 84.55 33.34
CA THR A 470 -7.84 85.40 33.45
C THR A 470 -6.85 84.75 34.46
N ARG A 471 -5.53 85.03 34.35
CA ARG A 471 -4.42 84.89 35.35
C ARG A 471 -3.73 83.52 35.63
N THR A 472 -2.46 83.49 35.19
CA THR A 472 -1.16 83.04 35.77
C THR A 472 -0.99 82.97 37.32
N PRO A 473 0.15 82.47 37.91
CA PRO A 473 1.39 81.83 37.35
C PRO A 473 2.12 80.68 38.15
N THR A 474 3.11 79.99 37.52
CA THR A 474 4.40 79.43 38.12
C THR A 474 4.35 78.26 39.17
N VAL A 475 5.42 77.49 39.56
CA VAL A 475 6.89 77.45 39.25
C VAL A 475 7.54 76.01 39.41
N THR A 476 8.39 75.62 38.45
CA THR A 476 9.76 74.98 38.49
C THR A 476 10.24 73.98 39.59
N ARG A 477 10.97 72.87 39.22
CA ARG A 477 12.47 72.66 39.35
C ARG A 477 13.04 71.19 39.25
N THR A 478 14.33 71.04 38.85
CA THR A 478 15.18 69.81 38.72
C THR A 478 16.37 69.75 39.72
N PRO A 479 17.14 68.61 39.82
CA PRO A 479 18.59 68.58 39.44
C PRO A 479 19.11 67.21 38.85
N THR A 480 20.44 66.93 38.81
CA THR A 480 21.11 65.87 37.98
C THR A 480 22.32 65.17 38.66
N SER A 481 22.75 63.97 38.22
CA SER A 481 24.01 63.26 38.63
C SER A 481 24.60 62.34 37.52
N THR A 482 25.88 61.87 37.61
CA THR A 482 26.60 60.98 36.63
C THR A 482 28.02 60.53 37.08
N ARG A 483 28.53 59.32 36.71
CA ARG A 483 30.00 58.99 36.63
C ARG A 483 30.40 57.71 35.81
N THR A 484 31.68 57.65 35.33
CA THR A 484 32.41 56.67 34.46
C THR A 484 33.96 56.73 34.77
N PRO A 485 35.03 56.30 33.99
CA PRO A 485 35.21 55.64 32.65
C PRO A 485 36.43 54.61 32.45
N THR A 486 36.71 54.20 31.19
CA THR A 486 38.03 53.67 30.62
C THR A 486 38.39 52.17 30.96
N VAL A 487 39.34 51.35 30.41
CA VAL A 487 40.70 51.45 29.73
C VAL A 487 40.91 50.42 28.55
N THR A 488 42.16 49.99 28.19
CA THR A 488 42.55 49.51 26.80
C THR A 488 43.93 48.78 26.69
N ARG A 489 44.21 47.95 25.62
CA ARG A 489 45.53 47.77 24.91
C ARG A 489 45.50 46.89 23.61
N THR A 490 46.50 47.04 22.71
CA THR A 490 46.80 46.24 21.46
C THR A 490 48.28 46.46 21.03
N PRO A 491 48.94 45.73 20.06
CA PRO A 491 48.89 46.06 18.59
C PRO A 491 49.26 44.93 17.54
N THR A 492 48.97 45.19 16.24
CA THR A 492 49.64 44.75 14.95
C THR A 492 50.12 43.29 14.70
N SER A 493 49.98 42.64 13.53
CA SER A 493 49.25 42.84 12.23
C SER A 493 49.40 41.52 11.39
N THR A 494 49.51 41.28 10.06
CA THR A 494 49.60 41.94 8.71
C THR A 494 49.55 40.77 7.65
N ARG A 495 49.32 40.82 6.30
CA ARG A 495 48.87 41.81 5.27
C ARG A 495 48.56 41.09 3.92
N THR A 496 47.49 41.47 3.18
CA THR A 496 47.18 41.25 1.72
C THR A 496 47.04 39.84 1.11
N PRO A 497 46.20 39.63 0.07
CA PRO A 497 45.30 40.54 -0.70
C PRO A 497 43.79 40.09 -0.62
N THR A 498 42.77 40.47 -1.44
CA THR A 498 42.61 41.32 -2.65
C THR A 498 41.19 41.96 -2.74
N ARG A 499 41.02 42.88 -3.70
CA ARG A 499 39.81 43.51 -4.33
C ARG A 499 38.41 42.85 -4.25
N THR A 500 37.40 43.74 -4.11
CA THR A 500 35.97 43.56 -4.47
C THR A 500 35.42 44.86 -5.12
N PRO A 501 34.52 44.82 -6.14
CA PRO A 501 33.85 45.99 -6.71
C PRO A 501 32.39 46.21 -6.24
N THR A 502 31.87 47.42 -6.45
CA THR A 502 30.60 47.97 -5.92
C THR A 502 29.32 47.52 -6.67
N PRO A 503 28.17 47.30 -5.99
CA PRO A 503 26.85 47.20 -6.64
C PRO A 503 26.29 48.56 -7.10
N SER A 504 25.32 48.56 -8.03
CA SER A 504 24.92 49.76 -8.78
C SER A 504 23.39 49.88 -9.00
N ARG A 505 22.88 51.10 -8.74
CA ARG A 505 21.66 51.76 -9.27
C ARG A 505 20.25 51.21 -8.97
N THR A 506 19.41 52.17 -8.59
CA THR A 506 17.95 52.14 -8.38
C THR A 506 17.15 52.07 -9.68
N PRO A 507 16.00 51.35 -9.72
CA PRO A 507 14.92 51.55 -10.70
C PRO A 507 13.81 52.49 -10.19
N THR A 508 13.20 53.26 -11.09
CA THR A 508 12.13 54.25 -10.81
C THR A 508 10.73 53.60 -10.69
N PRO A 509 9.83 54.05 -9.80
CA PRO A 509 8.48 53.48 -9.67
C PRO A 509 7.53 53.84 -10.82
N SER A 510 6.57 52.95 -11.14
CA SER A 510 5.44 53.31 -12.01
C SER A 510 4.19 52.46 -11.81
N ARG A 511 3.04 53.15 -11.88
CA ARG A 511 1.64 52.70 -12.06
C ARG A 511 0.86 52.10 -10.88
N THR A 512 -0.38 52.56 -10.83
CA THR A 512 -1.44 52.38 -9.83
C THR A 512 -1.95 50.93 -9.73
N PRO A 513 -2.40 50.45 -8.56
CA PRO A 513 -3.08 49.16 -8.45
C PRO A 513 -4.42 49.15 -9.21
N THR A 514 -4.63 48.14 -10.05
CA THR A 514 -5.97 47.76 -10.53
C THR A 514 -6.72 47.00 -9.43
N ASN A 515 -8.03 47.17 -9.33
CA ASN A 515 -8.85 46.48 -8.33
C ASN A 515 -8.68 44.95 -8.41
N THR A 516 -8.11 44.35 -7.37
CA THR A 516 -8.00 42.90 -7.24
C THR A 516 -9.38 42.29 -7.04
N SER A 517 -9.84 41.48 -8.00
CA SER A 517 -11.04 40.67 -7.82
C SER A 517 -10.81 39.62 -6.73
N THR A 518 -11.69 39.60 -5.72
CA THR A 518 -11.68 38.56 -4.68
C THR A 518 -11.77 37.18 -5.35
N PRO A 519 -10.91 36.20 -5.00
CA PRO A 519 -11.03 34.85 -5.53
C PRO A 519 -12.42 34.28 -5.21
N ARG A 520 -13.20 34.00 -6.26
CA ARG A 520 -14.43 33.19 -6.15
C ARG A 520 -14.04 31.86 -5.50
N PRO A 521 -14.80 31.33 -4.52
CA PRO A 521 -14.45 30.07 -3.88
C PRO A 521 -14.26 28.97 -4.94
N THR A 522 -13.05 28.41 -4.99
CA THR A 522 -12.71 27.32 -5.90
C THR A 522 -13.66 26.17 -5.62
N ILE A 523 -14.40 25.73 -6.64
CA ILE A 523 -15.31 24.60 -6.52
C ILE A 523 -14.48 23.40 -6.06
N THR A 524 -14.82 22.83 -4.89
CA THR A 524 -14.22 21.58 -4.41
C THR A 524 -14.32 20.55 -5.53
N PRO A 525 -13.20 20.02 -6.05
CA PRO A 525 -13.24 19.13 -7.20
C PRO A 525 -14.13 17.94 -6.86
N GLN A 526 -15.25 17.80 -7.59
CA GLN A 526 -16.09 16.63 -7.47
C GLN A 526 -15.29 15.42 -7.94
N TRP A 527 -15.45 14.31 -7.25
CA TRP A 527 -14.86 13.04 -7.62
C TRP A 527 -15.98 12.10 -8.07
N THR A 528 -15.69 11.26 -9.05
CA THR A 528 -16.59 10.21 -9.50
C THR A 528 -15.87 8.87 -9.57
N LEU A 529 -16.64 7.80 -9.48
CA LEU A 529 -16.17 6.44 -9.67
C LEU A 529 -16.19 6.10 -11.17
N ALA A 530 -15.04 5.76 -11.72
CA ALA A 530 -14.90 5.30 -13.11
C ALA A 530 -14.09 4.00 -13.16
N ARG A 531 -14.22 3.24 -14.26
CA ARG A 531 -13.55 1.93 -14.41
C ARG A 531 -12.11 2.12 -14.87
N VAL A 532 -11.22 1.23 -14.42
CA VAL A 532 -9.88 1.05 -14.99
C VAL A 532 -9.73 -0.42 -15.35
N TYR A 533 -9.40 -0.69 -16.61
CA TYR A 533 -9.31 -2.06 -17.13
C TYR A 533 -7.90 -2.63 -16.99
N PHE A 534 -7.85 -3.91 -16.64
CA PHE A 534 -6.65 -4.73 -16.42
C PHE A 534 -6.87 -6.11 -17.07
N ALA A 535 -5.85 -6.97 -17.10
CA ALA A 535 -6.00 -8.38 -17.44
C ALA A 535 -6.19 -9.26 -16.20
N SER A 536 -6.97 -10.33 -16.30
CA SER A 536 -6.90 -11.45 -15.33
C SER A 536 -5.74 -12.35 -15.75
N LEU A 537 -4.71 -12.50 -14.89
CA LEU A 537 -3.50 -13.26 -15.21
C LEU A 537 -3.79 -14.71 -15.60
N TYR A 538 -4.73 -15.36 -14.90
CA TYR A 538 -5.17 -16.71 -15.24
C TYR A 538 -5.75 -16.79 -16.65
N ARG A 539 -6.60 -15.82 -17.04
CA ARG A 539 -7.23 -15.79 -18.36
C ARG A 539 -6.26 -15.40 -19.47
N PHE A 540 -5.40 -14.41 -19.23
CA PHE A 540 -4.33 -14.00 -20.12
C PHE A 540 -3.39 -15.17 -20.44
N ASN A 541 -2.88 -15.86 -19.41
CA ASN A 541 -1.96 -16.98 -19.56
C ASN A 541 -2.57 -18.14 -20.35
N ASN A 542 -3.85 -18.45 -20.13
CA ASN A 542 -4.57 -19.56 -20.78
C ASN A 542 -5.35 -19.15 -22.06
N ASN A 543 -5.24 -17.89 -22.50
CA ASN A 543 -5.95 -17.32 -23.65
C ASN A 543 -7.49 -17.49 -23.60
N ILE A 544 -8.10 -17.20 -22.43
CA ILE A 544 -9.54 -17.38 -22.18
C ILE A 544 -10.27 -16.02 -22.20
N PRO A 545 -10.94 -15.62 -23.31
CA PRO A 545 -11.69 -14.37 -23.35
C PRO A 545 -13.01 -14.44 -22.53
N PRO A 546 -13.47 -13.33 -21.93
CA PRO A 546 -12.82 -12.02 -21.86
C PRO A 546 -11.60 -12.05 -20.94
N ILE A 547 -10.44 -11.61 -21.44
CA ILE A 547 -9.18 -11.51 -20.68
C ILE A 547 -9.26 -10.32 -19.72
N GLU A 548 -9.95 -9.28 -20.18
CA GLU A 548 -10.19 -8.03 -19.50
C GLU A 548 -11.06 -8.17 -18.24
N VAL A 549 -10.67 -7.41 -17.23
CA VAL A 549 -11.36 -7.21 -15.95
C VAL A 549 -11.23 -5.73 -15.60
N TYR A 550 -12.05 -5.20 -14.69
CA TYR A 550 -11.93 -3.80 -14.29
C TYR A 550 -11.99 -3.59 -12.78
N GLY A 551 -11.06 -2.77 -12.29
CA GLY A 551 -11.19 -2.10 -11.02
C GLY A 551 -12.07 -0.86 -11.15
N VAL A 552 -12.47 -0.29 -10.00
CA VAL A 552 -13.10 1.02 -9.94
C VAL A 552 -12.15 1.98 -9.22
N ARG A 553 -12.09 3.22 -9.66
CA ARG A 553 -11.18 4.25 -9.13
C ARG A 553 -11.92 5.58 -8.97
N TRP A 554 -11.57 6.32 -7.92
CA TRP A 554 -11.99 7.71 -7.77
C TRP A 554 -11.12 8.60 -8.65
N VAL A 555 -11.73 9.31 -9.60
CA VAL A 555 -11.06 10.31 -10.45
C VAL A 555 -11.79 11.64 -10.37
N LYS A 556 -11.10 12.73 -10.70
CA LYS A 556 -11.69 14.08 -10.67
C LYS A 556 -12.65 14.24 -11.83
N THR A 557 -13.87 14.70 -11.53
CA THR A 557 -14.89 14.97 -12.54
C THR A 557 -14.45 16.12 -13.44
N SER A 558 -14.36 15.85 -14.75
CA SER A 558 -14.00 16.81 -15.81
C SER A 558 -14.76 16.47 -17.10
N SER A 559 -14.62 17.29 -18.15
CA SER A 559 -15.17 17.01 -19.48
C SER A 559 -14.50 15.82 -20.19
N PHE A 560 -13.30 15.43 -19.77
CA PHE A 560 -12.59 14.24 -20.25
C PHE A 560 -11.67 13.73 -19.15
N MET A 561 -12.03 12.59 -18.54
CA MET A 561 -11.35 12.04 -17.37
C MET A 561 -10.18 11.10 -17.70
N GLY A 562 -9.92 10.86 -19.00
CA GLY A 562 -8.83 10.01 -19.48
C GLY A 562 -7.44 10.28 -18.88
N PRO A 563 -6.99 11.54 -18.74
CA PRO A 563 -5.67 11.85 -18.18
C PRO A 563 -5.52 11.47 -16.70
N ASP A 564 -6.60 11.47 -15.92
CA ASP A 564 -6.56 11.02 -14.51
C ASP A 564 -6.82 9.52 -14.41
N LEU A 565 -7.67 8.93 -15.26
CA LEU A 565 -7.85 7.48 -15.32
C LEU A 565 -6.59 6.71 -15.72
N LEU A 566 -5.81 7.22 -16.70
CA LEU A 566 -4.57 6.54 -17.07
C LEU A 566 -3.50 6.65 -15.96
N LYS A 567 -3.51 7.69 -15.12
CA LYS A 567 -2.67 7.71 -13.90
C LYS A 567 -3.08 6.62 -12.92
N GLU A 568 -4.38 6.36 -12.76
CA GLU A 568 -4.85 5.24 -11.93
C GLU A 568 -4.61 3.86 -12.58
N PHE A 569 -4.53 3.76 -13.91
CA PHE A 569 -4.10 2.57 -14.64
C PHE A 569 -2.63 2.24 -14.40
N PHE A 570 -1.72 3.22 -14.52
CA PHE A 570 -0.27 3.00 -14.33
C PHE A 570 0.15 2.78 -12.86
N LYS A 571 -0.73 3.03 -11.88
CA LYS A 571 -0.57 2.49 -10.51
C LYS A 571 -0.85 0.98 -10.43
N GLY A 572 -1.56 0.43 -11.41
CA GLY A 572 -1.95 -0.97 -11.47
C GLY A 572 -3.19 -1.34 -10.64
N PRO A 573 -3.49 -2.65 -10.58
CA PRO A 573 -4.50 -3.20 -9.68
C PRO A 573 -4.11 -3.01 -8.21
N GLY A 574 -5.08 -2.68 -7.34
CA GLY A 574 -4.86 -2.53 -5.90
C GLY A 574 -4.60 -3.87 -5.20
N ASN A 575 -4.20 -3.85 -3.93
CA ASN A 575 -3.77 -5.05 -3.18
C ASN A 575 -4.72 -6.26 -3.34
N THR A 576 -6.03 -6.08 -3.15
CA THR A 576 -7.03 -7.15 -3.31
C THR A 576 -7.12 -7.66 -4.75
N GLU A 577 -7.12 -6.75 -5.72
CA GLU A 577 -7.19 -7.05 -7.14
C GLU A 577 -5.94 -7.84 -7.60
N TYR A 578 -4.74 -7.43 -7.16
CA TYR A 578 -3.47 -8.04 -7.52
C TYR A 578 -3.24 -9.41 -6.84
N PHE A 579 -3.35 -9.48 -5.51
CA PHE A 579 -2.98 -10.67 -4.74
C PHE A 579 -4.10 -11.72 -4.66
N TYR A 580 -5.38 -11.32 -4.59
CA TYR A 580 -6.49 -12.23 -4.36
C TYR A 580 -7.34 -12.51 -5.60
N TYR A 581 -7.49 -11.54 -6.51
CA TYR A 581 -8.20 -11.76 -7.78
C TYR A 581 -7.26 -12.09 -8.96
N GLY A 582 -5.95 -12.01 -8.75
CA GLY A 582 -4.95 -12.33 -9.77
C GLY A 582 -4.95 -11.38 -10.97
N TRP A 583 -5.33 -10.12 -10.77
CA TRP A 583 -5.35 -9.11 -11.84
C TRP A 583 -3.95 -8.52 -12.05
N ARG A 584 -3.63 -8.17 -13.29
CA ARG A 584 -2.36 -7.56 -13.70
C ARG A 584 -2.63 -6.50 -14.76
N ALA A 585 -1.93 -5.37 -14.69
CA ALA A 585 -1.83 -4.49 -15.84
C ALA A 585 -0.76 -5.07 -16.78
N ILE A 586 -1.08 -5.28 -18.06
CA ILE A 586 -0.07 -5.58 -19.08
C ILE A 586 0.42 -4.24 -19.62
N TYR A 587 1.73 -3.98 -19.51
CA TYR A 587 2.30 -2.66 -19.79
C TYR A 587 3.17 -2.59 -21.04
N ASN A 588 3.63 -3.72 -21.59
CA ASN A 588 4.52 -3.77 -22.77
C ASN A 588 5.72 -2.79 -22.66
N GLY A 589 6.32 -2.68 -21.46
CA GLY A 589 7.47 -1.82 -21.17
C GLY A 589 7.20 -0.32 -21.01
N PHE A 590 5.95 0.14 -21.18
CA PHE A 590 5.56 1.51 -20.91
C PHE A 590 5.31 1.74 -19.40
N THR A 591 5.73 2.89 -18.89
CA THR A 591 5.68 3.27 -17.47
C THR A 591 4.72 4.42 -17.17
N GLY A 592 4.15 5.07 -18.21
CA GLY A 592 3.20 6.16 -18.04
C GLY A 592 2.77 6.81 -19.35
N THR A 593 2.17 8.00 -19.24
CA THR A 593 1.82 8.88 -20.36
C THR A 593 2.48 10.24 -20.23
N SER A 594 3.03 10.78 -21.31
CA SER A 594 3.53 12.16 -21.38
C SER A 594 2.40 13.16 -21.66
N LYS A 595 1.42 12.76 -22.48
CA LYS A 595 0.28 13.58 -22.90
C LYS A 595 -0.94 12.70 -23.15
N VAL A 596 -2.12 13.17 -22.73
CA VAL A 596 -3.41 12.52 -22.99
C VAL A 596 -4.43 13.62 -23.27
N GLU A 597 -5.09 13.58 -24.41
CA GLU A 597 -6.04 14.62 -24.85
C GLU A 597 -7.18 14.03 -25.69
N LEU A 598 -8.24 14.82 -25.89
CA LEU A 598 -9.41 14.45 -26.70
C LEU A 598 -9.59 15.50 -27.80
N ILE A 599 -9.52 15.08 -29.05
CA ILE A 599 -9.66 15.92 -30.24
C ILE A 599 -10.90 15.43 -30.99
N GLY A 600 -11.97 16.22 -30.97
CA GLY A 600 -13.29 15.77 -31.45
C GLY A 600 -13.81 14.61 -30.60
N ASP A 601 -13.96 13.45 -31.24
CA ASP A 601 -14.38 12.17 -30.64
C ASP A 601 -13.20 11.20 -30.40
N THR A 602 -11.98 11.62 -30.72
CA THR A 602 -10.78 10.77 -30.79
C THR A 602 -9.81 11.10 -29.66
N ALA A 603 -9.52 10.13 -28.80
CA ALA A 603 -8.57 10.30 -27.70
C ALA A 603 -7.14 9.98 -28.16
N HIS A 604 -6.21 10.94 -28.02
CA HIS A 604 -4.79 10.76 -28.34
C HIS A 604 -4.02 10.49 -27.04
N VAL A 605 -3.23 9.42 -27.02
CA VAL A 605 -2.51 8.91 -25.85
C VAL A 605 -1.03 8.73 -26.19
N TYR A 606 -0.16 9.55 -25.59
CA TYR A 606 1.28 9.49 -25.83
C TYR A 606 1.97 8.80 -24.65
N LEU A 607 2.55 7.62 -24.90
CA LEU A 607 3.16 6.78 -23.87
C LEU A 607 4.60 7.19 -23.54
N VAL A 608 5.08 6.73 -22.39
CA VAL A 608 6.45 6.90 -21.89
C VAL A 608 6.97 5.55 -21.41
N GLY A 609 8.25 5.27 -21.62
CA GLY A 609 8.90 3.99 -21.35
C GLY A 609 9.59 3.46 -22.60
N SER A 610 9.98 2.19 -22.59
CA SER A 610 10.56 1.53 -23.77
C SER A 610 9.60 0.45 -24.24
N CYS A 611 9.07 0.54 -25.45
CA CYS A 611 8.15 -0.46 -25.97
C CYS A 611 8.80 -1.86 -26.02
N LEU A 612 8.19 -2.84 -25.33
CA LEU A 612 8.63 -4.23 -25.26
C LEU A 612 7.54 -5.13 -25.88
N PRO A 613 7.74 -5.64 -27.12
CA PRO A 613 6.74 -6.48 -27.81
C PRO A 613 6.59 -7.89 -27.22
N ASN A 614 7.50 -8.33 -26.36
CA ASN A 614 7.74 -9.75 -26.09
C ASN A 614 7.03 -10.35 -24.85
N ASP A 615 5.77 -10.00 -24.60
CA ASP A 615 4.89 -10.72 -23.65
C ASP A 615 4.35 -12.04 -24.25
N ASN A 616 5.23 -12.80 -24.93
CA ASN A 616 5.00 -14.09 -25.61
C ASN A 616 4.15 -14.03 -26.90
N GLY A 617 4.16 -12.91 -27.65
CA GLY A 617 3.54 -12.82 -28.98
C GLY A 617 2.02 -13.06 -28.98
N ARG A 618 1.31 -12.45 -28.03
CA ARG A 618 -0.15 -12.55 -27.86
C ARG A 618 -0.86 -11.29 -28.37
N ASP A 619 -2.06 -11.45 -28.92
CA ASP A 619 -2.86 -10.36 -29.52
C ASP A 619 -3.46 -9.35 -28.52
N TYR A 620 -3.16 -9.44 -27.22
CA TYR A 620 -3.72 -8.60 -26.15
C TYR A 620 -2.61 -7.83 -25.44
N THR A 621 -2.68 -6.50 -25.46
CA THR A 621 -1.58 -5.60 -25.06
C THR A 621 -2.03 -4.51 -24.08
N ILE A 622 -1.14 -3.56 -23.79
CA ILE A 622 -1.49 -2.28 -23.15
C ILE A 622 -2.54 -1.50 -23.96
N ALA A 623 -2.56 -1.62 -25.29
CA ALA A 623 -3.48 -0.89 -26.16
C ALA A 623 -4.95 -1.25 -25.92
N ASP A 624 -5.25 -2.53 -25.70
CA ASP A 624 -6.61 -2.99 -25.36
C ASP A 624 -7.09 -2.41 -24.03
N GLN A 625 -6.26 -2.47 -22.99
CA GLN A 625 -6.61 -1.97 -21.66
C GLN A 625 -6.80 -0.44 -21.63
N ILE A 626 -5.96 0.31 -22.34
CA ILE A 626 -6.11 1.76 -22.50
C ILE A 626 -7.38 2.06 -23.30
N SER A 627 -7.61 1.36 -24.41
CA SER A 627 -8.79 1.56 -25.26
C SER A 627 -10.09 1.27 -24.50
N LEU A 628 -10.17 0.16 -23.76
CA LEU A 628 -11.31 -0.16 -22.89
C LEU A 628 -11.51 0.87 -21.77
N THR A 629 -10.41 1.38 -21.19
CA THR A 629 -10.45 2.42 -20.14
C THR A 629 -10.92 3.78 -20.67
N LEU A 630 -10.69 4.11 -21.94
CA LEU A 630 -11.13 5.38 -22.54
C LEU A 630 -12.50 5.29 -23.23
N LYS A 631 -12.81 4.18 -23.91
CA LYS A 631 -14.10 3.97 -24.61
C LYS A 631 -15.28 3.66 -23.70
N GLN A 632 -15.09 3.68 -22.37
CA GLN A 632 -16.22 3.71 -21.43
C GLN A 632 -17.02 5.03 -21.49
N PHE A 633 -16.48 6.07 -22.15
CA PHE A 633 -17.13 7.38 -22.27
C PHE A 633 -17.81 7.58 -23.63
N PRO A 634 -19.06 8.07 -23.66
CA PRO A 634 -19.82 8.22 -24.91
C PRO A 634 -19.30 9.32 -25.85
N ASN A 635 -18.34 10.14 -25.39
CA ASN A 635 -17.63 11.14 -26.19
C ASN A 635 -16.23 10.67 -26.66
N VAL A 636 -15.91 9.38 -26.53
CA VAL A 636 -14.67 8.77 -27.05
C VAL A 636 -15.06 7.63 -28.00
N GLN A 637 -15.11 7.93 -29.29
CA GLN A 637 -15.43 6.96 -30.34
C GLN A 637 -14.17 6.19 -30.77
N PHE A 638 -13.02 6.87 -30.82
CA PHE A 638 -11.74 6.31 -31.27
C PHE A 638 -10.61 6.61 -30.27
N VAL A 639 -9.58 5.76 -30.28
CA VAL A 639 -8.37 5.91 -29.44
C VAL A 639 -7.12 5.72 -30.31
N LYS A 640 -6.25 6.73 -30.35
CA LYS A 640 -4.96 6.70 -31.03
C LYS A 640 -3.84 6.72 -30.00
N ILE A 641 -3.09 5.62 -29.94
CA ILE A 641 -2.01 5.40 -28.97
C ILE A 641 -0.68 5.55 -29.70
N TYR A 642 0.23 6.31 -29.11
CA TYR A 642 1.54 6.64 -29.64
C TYR A 642 2.64 6.12 -28.72
N ASP A 643 3.73 5.62 -29.30
CA ASP A 643 4.90 5.14 -28.56
C ASP A 643 5.75 6.29 -27.97
N GLN A 644 6.88 5.94 -27.35
CA GLN A 644 7.83 6.88 -26.77
C GLN A 644 8.54 7.81 -27.78
N PHE A 645 8.40 7.55 -29.09
CA PHE A 645 8.89 8.41 -30.17
C PHE A 645 7.77 9.25 -30.81
N GLY A 646 6.53 9.12 -30.31
CA GLY A 646 5.36 9.81 -30.85
C GLY A 646 4.83 9.19 -32.15
N GLN A 647 5.03 7.87 -32.36
CA GLN A 647 4.59 7.17 -33.57
C GLN A 647 3.38 6.27 -33.31
N THR A 648 2.47 6.18 -34.28
CA THR A 648 1.30 5.28 -34.28
C THR A 648 1.08 4.72 -35.69
N ALA A 649 0.48 3.53 -35.84
CA ALA A 649 0.39 2.84 -37.13
C ALA A 649 -0.46 3.57 -38.20
N ASP A 650 -1.57 4.19 -37.79
CA ASP A 650 -2.43 5.02 -38.64
C ASP A 650 -2.91 6.29 -37.90
N GLU A 651 -2.06 7.33 -37.94
CA GLU A 651 -2.37 8.62 -37.34
C GLU A 651 -3.60 9.30 -37.97
N ASN A 652 -3.82 9.15 -39.28
CA ASN A 652 -4.81 9.91 -40.03
C ASN A 652 -6.10 9.14 -40.34
N GLY A 653 -6.13 7.82 -40.11
CA GLY A 653 -7.29 6.97 -40.37
C GLY A 653 -8.47 7.23 -39.43
N ALA A 654 -9.67 6.97 -39.94
CA ALA A 654 -10.95 7.13 -39.23
C ALA A 654 -11.26 5.97 -38.27
N GLY A 655 -10.30 5.65 -37.40
CA GLY A 655 -10.32 4.48 -36.52
C GLY A 655 -9.30 4.54 -35.39
N ASP A 656 -9.34 3.50 -34.56
CA ASP A 656 -8.32 3.25 -33.54
C ASP A 656 -6.95 3.02 -34.18
N SER A 657 -5.90 3.38 -33.46
CA SER A 657 -4.52 3.13 -33.89
C SER A 657 -3.63 2.84 -32.70
N GLU A 658 -2.76 1.85 -32.84
CA GLU A 658 -1.73 1.47 -31.88
C GLU A 658 -0.34 1.62 -32.52
N PRO A 659 0.74 1.80 -31.74
CA PRO A 659 2.08 1.87 -32.31
C PRO A 659 2.51 0.53 -32.88
N LEU A 660 3.22 0.56 -34.02
CA LEU A 660 3.72 -0.65 -34.69
C LEU A 660 4.59 -1.54 -33.77
N CYS A 661 5.20 -0.98 -32.73
CA CYS A 661 5.97 -1.74 -31.74
C CYS A 661 5.13 -2.68 -30.85
N LEU A 662 3.80 -2.62 -30.91
CA LEU A 662 2.87 -3.56 -30.26
C LEU A 662 2.30 -4.62 -31.23
N ASP A 663 2.57 -4.52 -32.53
CA ASP A 663 2.19 -5.57 -33.50
C ASP A 663 2.99 -6.85 -33.20
N PRO A 664 2.35 -8.03 -33.02
CA PRO A 664 3.04 -9.31 -32.83
C PRO A 664 4.03 -9.70 -33.94
N GLY A 665 3.92 -9.09 -35.13
CA GLY A 665 4.87 -9.22 -36.24
C GLY A 665 6.07 -8.25 -36.21
N PHE A 666 6.15 -7.35 -35.22
CA PHE A 666 7.20 -6.33 -35.15
C PHE A 666 8.55 -6.90 -34.70
N VAL A 667 9.45 -7.10 -35.66
CA VAL A 667 10.87 -7.34 -35.39
C VAL A 667 11.57 -5.97 -35.32
N PRO A 668 12.14 -5.56 -34.17
CA PRO A 668 12.91 -4.32 -34.09
C PRO A 668 14.14 -4.42 -34.99
N SER A 669 14.14 -3.66 -36.08
CA SER A 669 15.27 -3.60 -36.99
C SER A 669 16.48 -3.00 -36.25
N PRO A 670 17.69 -3.61 -36.32
CA PRO A 670 18.85 -3.10 -35.62
C PRO A 670 19.27 -1.75 -36.22
N THR A 671 18.82 -0.66 -35.60
CA THR A 671 19.18 0.71 -35.99
C THR A 671 20.70 0.86 -35.96
N ALA A 672 21.29 1.01 -37.14
CA ALA A 672 22.73 0.99 -37.29
C ALA A 672 23.38 2.10 -36.46
N THR A 673 24.37 1.73 -35.64
CA THR A 673 25.22 2.67 -34.91
C THR A 673 25.90 3.60 -35.89
N VAL A 674 25.46 4.86 -35.96
CA VAL A 674 26.04 5.89 -36.84
C VAL A 674 27.40 6.31 -36.29
N SER A 675 28.41 5.51 -36.60
CA SER A 675 29.81 5.81 -36.28
C SER A 675 30.28 6.98 -37.15
N LEU A 676 30.38 8.17 -36.54
CA LEU A 676 30.82 9.39 -37.22
C LEU A 676 32.35 9.39 -37.38
N THR A 677 32.84 8.79 -38.45
CA THR A 677 34.25 8.90 -38.88
C THR A 677 34.32 9.30 -40.38
N PRO A 678 34.98 10.41 -40.75
CA PRO A 678 34.92 10.95 -42.12
C PRO A 678 36.02 10.42 -43.07
N SER A 679 35.89 10.74 -44.37
CA SER A 679 36.83 10.45 -45.49
C SER A 679 36.77 9.01 -46.06
N ARG A 680 36.85 8.73 -47.38
CA ARG A 680 36.99 9.62 -48.57
C ARG A 680 36.66 8.90 -49.92
N THR A 681 35.63 9.34 -50.68
CA THR A 681 35.44 9.24 -52.17
C THR A 681 35.51 7.85 -52.92
N PRO A 682 35.03 7.70 -54.19
CA PRO A 682 34.23 6.51 -54.55
C PRO A 682 34.52 5.79 -55.91
N SER A 683 33.64 4.80 -56.23
CA SER A 683 33.18 4.39 -57.58
C SER A 683 34.08 3.45 -58.44
N PRO A 684 33.52 2.75 -59.48
CA PRO A 684 32.34 1.86 -59.47
C PRO A 684 32.52 0.60 -60.38
N THR A 685 31.43 -0.17 -60.68
CA THR A 685 30.93 -0.52 -62.05
C THR A 685 30.40 -1.97 -62.28
N ARG A 686 29.19 -2.05 -62.85
CA ARG A 686 28.59 -3.09 -63.75
C ARG A 686 27.91 -4.41 -63.27
N THR A 687 26.93 -4.76 -64.11
CA THR A 687 26.10 -5.97 -64.31
C THR A 687 25.73 -6.00 -65.83
N PRO A 688 24.93 -6.93 -66.38
CA PRO A 688 24.70 -8.37 -66.12
C PRO A 688 24.95 -9.21 -67.42
N THR A 689 24.48 -10.47 -67.51
CA THR A 689 23.77 -11.11 -68.68
C THR A 689 23.42 -12.60 -68.38
N LEU A 690 22.44 -13.19 -69.09
CA LEU A 690 21.80 -14.50 -68.87
C LEU A 690 22.16 -15.54 -69.97
N THR A 691 21.86 -16.85 -69.77
CA THR A 691 20.97 -17.68 -70.67
C THR A 691 20.96 -19.21 -70.41
N ARG A 692 19.75 -19.75 -70.14
CA ARG A 692 19.15 -21.10 -70.38
C ARG A 692 19.80 -22.46 -70.00
N THR A 693 19.02 -23.16 -69.16
CA THR A 693 18.67 -24.61 -68.98
C THR A 693 18.52 -25.47 -70.26
N PRO A 694 18.33 -26.84 -70.20
CA PRO A 694 17.74 -27.70 -69.13
C PRO A 694 18.59 -28.97 -68.76
N THR A 695 18.16 -30.11 -68.15
CA THR A 695 16.83 -30.74 -67.83
C THR A 695 16.93 -31.83 -66.73
N LEU A 696 15.84 -32.11 -65.97
CA LEU A 696 15.46 -33.35 -65.22
C LEU A 696 16.43 -33.95 -64.16
N THR A 697 16.00 -34.34 -62.94
CA THR A 697 14.88 -35.27 -62.65
C THR A 697 14.25 -35.08 -61.23
N ARG A 698 12.90 -35.03 -61.16
CA ARG A 698 11.92 -35.48 -60.11
C ARG A 698 12.36 -35.68 -58.62
N THR A 699 11.59 -35.32 -57.57
CA THR A 699 10.32 -34.55 -57.36
C THR A 699 10.27 -34.06 -55.86
N PRO A 700 9.16 -33.49 -55.31
CA PRO A 700 9.03 -32.07 -54.97
C PRO A 700 9.25 -31.68 -53.49
N THR A 701 9.88 -30.52 -53.28
CA THR A 701 9.71 -29.71 -52.05
C THR A 701 8.97 -28.43 -52.42
N ARG A 702 7.78 -28.17 -51.83
CA ARG A 702 7.02 -26.94 -52.08
C ARG A 702 7.44 -25.83 -51.11
N THR A 703 8.41 -25.02 -51.53
CA THR A 703 8.55 -23.65 -51.01
C THR A 703 7.27 -22.85 -51.38
N PRO A 704 6.68 -22.05 -50.48
CA PRO A 704 5.52 -21.24 -50.81
C PRO A 704 5.88 -20.08 -51.74
N THR A 705 5.08 -19.89 -52.79
CA THR A 705 5.20 -18.75 -53.72
C THR A 705 4.68 -17.47 -53.07
N ALA A 706 5.39 -16.35 -53.25
CA ALA A 706 4.85 -15.03 -52.92
C ALA A 706 3.66 -14.71 -53.85
N SER A 707 2.47 -14.59 -53.28
CA SER A 707 1.26 -14.23 -54.02
C SER A 707 1.00 -12.73 -53.87
N ASN A 708 1.19 -11.98 -54.95
CA ASN A 708 0.75 -10.57 -55.03
C ASN A 708 -0.78 -10.49 -55.19
N THR A 709 -1.49 -10.93 -54.17
CA THR A 709 -2.90 -10.63 -53.94
C THR A 709 -2.95 -9.63 -52.80
N PRO A 710 -3.72 -8.53 -52.87
CA PRO A 710 -4.01 -7.75 -51.67
C PRO A 710 -4.64 -8.69 -50.64
N ARG A 711 -3.93 -8.98 -49.54
CA ARG A 711 -4.56 -9.57 -48.36
C ARG A 711 -5.70 -8.60 -48.02
N PRO A 712 -6.96 -9.06 -47.91
CA PRO A 712 -8.05 -8.15 -47.57
C PRO A 712 -7.65 -7.43 -46.30
N THR A 713 -7.76 -6.10 -46.30
CA THR A 713 -7.61 -5.31 -45.09
C THR A 713 -8.56 -5.89 -44.06
N ASP A 714 -8.01 -6.54 -43.05
CA ASP A 714 -8.77 -7.04 -41.92
C ASP A 714 -9.10 -5.83 -41.04
N THR A 715 -10.01 -5.01 -41.55
CA THR A 715 -10.80 -4.10 -40.74
C THR A 715 -11.39 -4.98 -39.66
N ARG A 716 -10.85 -4.90 -38.43
CA ARG A 716 -11.30 -5.63 -37.23
C ARG A 716 -12.77 -5.29 -36.96
N ARG A 717 -13.67 -5.85 -37.76
CA ARG A 717 -15.10 -5.90 -37.49
C ARG A 717 -15.19 -6.78 -36.26
N PRO A 718 -15.52 -6.22 -35.08
CA PRO A 718 -15.32 -6.93 -33.83
C PRO A 718 -15.99 -8.29 -33.92
N THR A 719 -15.18 -9.35 -33.77
CA THR A 719 -15.65 -10.73 -33.65
C THR A 719 -16.83 -10.68 -32.70
N VAL A 720 -18.01 -11.13 -33.14
CA VAL A 720 -19.23 -10.92 -32.34
C VAL A 720 -19.09 -11.70 -31.03
N THR A 721 -18.61 -11.00 -30.01
CA THR A 721 -18.39 -11.55 -28.68
C THR A 721 -19.71 -12.17 -28.27
N PRO A 722 -19.75 -13.47 -27.91
CA PRO A 722 -20.99 -14.08 -27.46
C PRO A 722 -21.44 -13.26 -26.25
N GLN A 723 -22.49 -12.45 -26.42
CA GLN A 723 -22.66 -11.29 -25.54
C GLN A 723 -22.79 -11.75 -24.10
N TRP A 724 -21.85 -11.40 -23.26
CA TRP A 724 -21.96 -11.72 -21.84
C TRP A 724 -22.85 -10.66 -21.21
N THR A 725 -23.83 -11.09 -20.43
CA THR A 725 -24.73 -10.19 -19.71
C THR A 725 -24.74 -10.54 -18.23
N LEU A 726 -25.12 -9.57 -17.41
CA LEU A 726 -25.14 -9.67 -15.97
C LEU A 726 -26.48 -10.25 -15.50
N ALA A 727 -26.49 -11.55 -15.20
CA ALA A 727 -27.63 -12.22 -14.58
C ALA A 727 -27.47 -12.28 -13.06
N LYS A 728 -28.60 -12.41 -12.35
CA LYS A 728 -28.59 -12.65 -10.91
C LYS A 728 -28.36 -14.13 -10.65
N VAL A 729 -27.64 -14.44 -9.57
CA VAL A 729 -27.53 -15.80 -9.04
C VAL A 729 -28.03 -15.77 -7.60
N TYR A 730 -29.13 -16.46 -7.36
CA TYR A 730 -29.86 -16.44 -6.10
C TYR A 730 -29.33 -17.49 -5.13
N PHE A 731 -29.06 -17.04 -3.91
CA PHE A 731 -28.62 -17.79 -2.74
C PHE A 731 -29.53 -17.43 -1.55
N VAL A 732 -29.42 -18.10 -0.40
CA VAL A 732 -29.99 -17.55 0.85
C VAL A 732 -28.96 -16.70 1.59
N ASN A 733 -29.43 -15.68 2.32
CA ASN A 733 -28.65 -15.12 3.42
C ASN A 733 -28.83 -16.04 4.63
N LYS A 734 -27.74 -16.61 5.15
CA LYS A 734 -27.78 -17.58 6.25
C LYS A 734 -28.50 -17.03 7.48
N TYR A 735 -28.17 -15.81 7.89
CA TYR A 735 -28.80 -15.20 9.07
C TYR A 735 -30.32 -15.09 8.90
N ARG A 736 -30.82 -14.68 7.73
CA ARG A 736 -32.26 -14.64 7.44
C ARG A 736 -32.91 -16.02 7.44
N PHE A 737 -32.28 -17.00 6.81
CA PHE A 737 -32.80 -18.36 6.73
C PHE A 737 -32.85 -19.04 8.11
N ASP A 738 -31.73 -19.00 8.84
CA ASP A 738 -31.60 -19.55 10.21
C ASP A 738 -32.63 -18.97 11.20
N ASN A 739 -33.12 -17.74 10.96
CA ASN A 739 -34.03 -17.01 11.84
C ASN A 739 -35.45 -16.83 11.24
N GLN A 740 -35.79 -17.52 10.14
CA GLN A 740 -37.10 -17.44 9.48
C GLN A 740 -37.54 -16.01 9.08
N LEU A 741 -36.58 -15.14 8.72
CA LEU A 741 -36.81 -13.75 8.31
C LEU A 741 -36.92 -13.62 6.77
N THR A 742 -38.14 -13.67 6.23
CA THR A 742 -38.37 -13.53 4.79
C THR A 742 -38.10 -12.09 4.28
N PRO A 743 -37.64 -11.92 3.02
CA PRO A 743 -37.21 -12.95 2.08
C PRO A 743 -35.81 -13.49 2.42
N TYR A 744 -35.67 -14.81 2.50
CA TYR A 744 -34.39 -15.50 2.71
C TYR A 744 -33.44 -15.29 1.53
N ALA A 745 -34.02 -15.24 0.33
CA ALA A 745 -33.29 -15.13 -0.92
C ALA A 745 -32.59 -13.77 -1.08
N VAL A 746 -31.36 -13.84 -1.55
CA VAL A 746 -30.46 -12.74 -1.91
C VAL A 746 -29.78 -13.10 -3.23
N ASN A 747 -29.24 -12.14 -3.95
CA ASN A 747 -28.61 -12.41 -5.25
C ASN A 747 -27.27 -11.71 -5.39
N GLY A 748 -26.27 -12.51 -5.81
CA GLY A 748 -25.08 -12.00 -6.45
C GLY A 748 -25.35 -11.73 -7.92
N VAL A 749 -24.40 -11.10 -8.60
CA VAL A 749 -24.46 -10.91 -10.05
C VAL A 749 -23.30 -11.69 -10.67
N ARG A 750 -23.54 -12.34 -11.81
CA ARG A 750 -22.53 -13.09 -12.59
C ARG A 750 -22.67 -12.79 -14.06
N TRP A 751 -21.56 -12.89 -14.78
CA TRP A 751 -21.55 -12.91 -16.24
C TRP A 751 -22.04 -14.28 -16.73
N VAL A 752 -23.14 -14.29 -17.49
CA VAL A 752 -23.65 -15.49 -18.19
C VAL A 752 -23.76 -15.22 -19.69
N LYS A 753 -23.73 -16.28 -20.50
CA LYS A 753 -23.71 -16.16 -21.96
C LYS A 753 -25.12 -15.84 -22.48
N THR A 754 -25.32 -14.65 -23.04
CA THR A 754 -26.62 -14.24 -23.61
C THR A 754 -27.04 -15.22 -24.68
N SER A 755 -28.15 -15.90 -24.40
CA SER A 755 -28.70 -17.00 -25.18
C SER A 755 -30.12 -17.30 -24.67
N PRO A 756 -30.94 -18.05 -25.41
CA PRO A 756 -32.23 -18.53 -24.90
C PRO A 756 -32.13 -19.42 -23.65
N TYR A 757 -30.92 -19.84 -23.27
CA TYR A 757 -30.65 -20.85 -22.24
C TYR A 757 -29.89 -20.31 -21.03
N MET A 758 -29.86 -18.98 -20.83
CA MET A 758 -29.13 -18.31 -19.74
C MET A 758 -29.38 -18.90 -18.34
N GLY A 759 -30.57 -19.43 -18.08
CA GLY A 759 -30.88 -20.14 -16.83
C GLY A 759 -29.97 -21.35 -16.55
N MET A 760 -29.47 -22.05 -17.57
CA MET A 760 -28.50 -23.13 -17.38
C MET A 760 -27.15 -22.59 -16.91
N ASP A 761 -26.70 -21.44 -17.43
CA ASP A 761 -25.43 -20.83 -16.99
C ASP A 761 -25.55 -20.20 -15.60
N VAL A 762 -26.70 -19.61 -15.27
CA VAL A 762 -27.04 -19.22 -13.89
C VAL A 762 -27.02 -20.44 -12.96
N LEU A 763 -27.58 -21.58 -13.37
CA LEU A 763 -27.59 -22.80 -12.56
C LEU A 763 -26.17 -23.35 -12.32
N LYS A 764 -25.27 -23.26 -13.31
CA LYS A 764 -23.84 -23.60 -13.12
C LYS A 764 -23.17 -22.69 -12.09
N GLU A 765 -23.43 -21.39 -12.13
CA GLU A 765 -22.91 -20.45 -11.13
C GLU A 765 -23.54 -20.65 -9.75
N PHE A 766 -24.80 -21.07 -9.68
CA PHE A 766 -25.47 -21.43 -8.42
C PHE A 766 -24.80 -22.63 -7.73
N PHE A 767 -24.52 -23.72 -8.46
CA PHE A 767 -23.87 -24.91 -7.90
C PHE A 767 -22.38 -24.73 -7.55
N LYS A 768 -21.73 -23.68 -8.06
CA LYS A 768 -20.41 -23.23 -7.55
C LYS A 768 -20.51 -22.60 -6.16
N GLY A 769 -21.70 -22.18 -5.74
CA GLY A 769 -21.95 -21.48 -4.49
C GLY A 769 -21.63 -19.98 -4.53
N PRO A 770 -21.94 -19.27 -3.43
CA PRO A 770 -21.58 -17.87 -3.27
C PRO A 770 -20.06 -17.71 -3.14
N GLY A 771 -19.49 -16.67 -3.77
CA GLY A 771 -18.05 -16.39 -3.74
C GLY A 771 -17.56 -15.94 -2.35
N ASN A 772 -16.24 -15.90 -2.10
CA ASN A 772 -15.70 -15.67 -0.74
C ASN A 772 -16.27 -14.43 -0.03
N THR A 773 -16.44 -13.28 -0.70
CA THR A 773 -17.08 -12.10 -0.08
C THR A 773 -18.54 -12.37 0.29
N GLU A 774 -19.29 -12.99 -0.60
CA GLU A 774 -20.69 -13.35 -0.38
C GLU A 774 -20.83 -14.38 0.76
N TYR A 775 -19.97 -15.41 0.80
CA TYR A 775 -19.98 -16.46 1.81
C TYR A 775 -19.51 -15.97 3.19
N PHE A 776 -18.35 -15.31 3.28
CA PHE A 776 -17.73 -14.96 4.56
C PHE A 776 -18.20 -13.60 5.11
N TYR A 777 -18.46 -12.60 4.25
CA TYR A 777 -18.80 -11.24 4.70
C TYR A 777 -20.29 -10.94 4.61
N TYR A 778 -20.99 -11.38 3.55
CA TYR A 778 -22.44 -11.21 3.44
C TYR A 778 -23.25 -12.37 4.06
N GLY A 779 -22.57 -13.43 4.50
CA GLY A 779 -23.18 -14.60 5.13
C GLY A 779 -24.07 -15.43 4.20
N TRP A 780 -23.87 -15.37 2.87
CA TRP A 780 -24.71 -16.08 1.90
C TRP A 780 -24.35 -17.57 1.83
N ARG A 781 -25.33 -18.42 1.59
CA ARG A 781 -25.18 -19.87 1.41
C ARG A 781 -26.07 -20.33 0.27
N ALA A 782 -25.63 -21.36 -0.45
CA ALA A 782 -26.55 -22.17 -1.24
C ALA A 782 -27.11 -23.28 -0.34
N ILE A 783 -28.42 -23.52 -0.43
CA ILE A 783 -29.05 -24.71 0.14
C ILE A 783 -29.15 -25.73 -0.99
N TYR A 784 -28.73 -26.97 -0.74
CA TYR A 784 -28.75 -28.02 -1.76
C TYR A 784 -29.58 -29.26 -1.38
N ASN A 785 -30.06 -29.39 -0.14
CA ASN A 785 -30.89 -30.53 0.33
C ASN A 785 -30.39 -31.92 -0.14
N GLY A 786 -29.09 -32.19 0.03
CA GLY A 786 -28.43 -33.45 -0.34
C GLY A 786 -27.96 -33.56 -1.80
N PHE A 787 -28.52 -32.76 -2.71
CA PHE A 787 -28.07 -32.72 -4.09
C PHE A 787 -26.67 -32.09 -4.22
N THR A 788 -25.90 -32.57 -5.19
CA THR A 788 -24.52 -32.14 -5.49
C THR A 788 -24.38 -31.44 -6.84
N GLY A 789 -25.45 -31.44 -7.66
CA GLY A 789 -25.46 -30.86 -8.99
C GLY A 789 -26.72 -31.24 -9.78
N TYR A 790 -26.57 -31.29 -11.10
CA TYR A 790 -27.61 -31.73 -12.03
C TYR A 790 -27.02 -32.55 -13.17
N SER A 791 -27.78 -33.53 -13.68
CA SER A 791 -27.38 -34.41 -14.78
C SER A 791 -27.69 -33.80 -16.15
N LYS A 792 -28.84 -33.12 -16.27
CA LYS A 792 -29.26 -32.39 -17.48
C LYS A 792 -30.26 -31.27 -17.15
N VAL A 793 -30.33 -30.28 -18.05
CA VAL A 793 -31.40 -29.29 -18.10
C VAL A 793 -31.96 -29.28 -19.53
N GLU A 794 -33.27 -29.37 -19.67
CA GLU A 794 -33.97 -29.38 -20.95
C GLU A 794 -34.88 -28.15 -21.06
N PHE A 795 -34.95 -27.55 -22.25
CA PHE A 795 -35.76 -26.37 -22.55
C PHE A 795 -36.79 -26.73 -23.63
N SER A 796 -38.06 -26.36 -23.41
CA SER A 796 -39.18 -26.72 -24.28
C SER A 796 -40.16 -25.54 -24.34
N GLY A 797 -39.85 -24.54 -25.18
CA GLY A 797 -40.54 -23.25 -25.13
C GLY A 797 -40.21 -22.51 -23.82
N ASP A 798 -41.24 -22.14 -23.08
CA ASP A 798 -41.17 -21.48 -21.77
C ASP A 798 -41.12 -22.45 -20.57
N LEU A 799 -41.14 -23.77 -20.84
CA LEU A 799 -40.98 -24.84 -19.87
C LEU A 799 -39.52 -25.30 -19.77
N VAL A 800 -38.98 -25.29 -18.55
CA VAL A 800 -37.66 -25.85 -18.21
C VAL A 800 -37.82 -27.12 -17.38
N ARG A 801 -37.04 -28.16 -17.67
CA ARG A 801 -36.88 -29.36 -16.83
C ARG A 801 -35.46 -29.44 -16.29
N VAL A 802 -35.29 -29.54 -14.97
CA VAL A 802 -34.00 -29.66 -14.28
C VAL A 802 -33.93 -31.02 -13.61
N TYR A 803 -32.92 -31.83 -13.91
CA TYR A 803 -32.75 -33.18 -13.35
C TYR A 803 -31.56 -33.19 -12.40
N LEU A 804 -31.80 -33.29 -11.10
CA LEU A 804 -30.76 -33.17 -10.07
C LEU A 804 -29.91 -34.44 -9.93
N THR A 805 -28.78 -34.32 -9.23
CA THR A 805 -27.88 -35.44 -8.89
C THR A 805 -27.41 -35.33 -7.45
N GLY A 806 -27.13 -36.46 -6.79
CA GLY A 806 -26.93 -36.55 -5.34
C GLY A 806 -28.21 -37.01 -4.65
N ALA A 807 -28.09 -37.67 -3.49
CA ALA A 807 -29.24 -38.26 -2.82
C ALA A 807 -30.07 -37.18 -2.10
N CYS A 808 -31.40 -37.20 -2.28
CA CYS A 808 -32.28 -36.20 -1.68
C CYS A 808 -32.28 -36.27 -0.15
N ALA A 809 -31.87 -35.19 0.51
CA ALA A 809 -31.77 -35.06 1.96
C ALA A 809 -32.51 -33.79 2.45
N PRO A 810 -33.85 -33.85 2.63
CA PRO A 810 -34.62 -32.75 3.16
C PRO A 810 -34.32 -32.48 4.64
N ASP A 811 -34.27 -31.21 5.00
CA ASP A 811 -34.07 -30.71 6.36
C ASP A 811 -35.38 -30.29 7.06
N ARG A 812 -36.53 -30.61 6.44
CA ARG A 812 -37.89 -30.24 6.87
C ARG A 812 -38.10 -28.73 7.01
N THR A 813 -37.61 -27.97 6.03
CA THR A 813 -37.82 -26.52 5.95
C THR A 813 -38.74 -26.16 4.78
N ASP A 814 -39.56 -25.12 4.96
CA ASP A 814 -40.53 -24.64 3.94
C ASP A 814 -39.87 -23.97 2.71
N PHE A 815 -38.54 -23.95 2.62
CA PHE A 815 -37.79 -23.27 1.56
C PHE A 815 -36.48 -24.01 1.27
N THR A 816 -36.36 -24.52 0.05
CA THR A 816 -35.38 -25.55 -0.32
C THR A 816 -34.48 -25.10 -1.48
N ILE A 817 -33.62 -26.00 -1.96
CA ILE A 817 -32.95 -25.87 -3.25
C ILE A 817 -33.95 -25.61 -4.40
N ALA A 818 -35.19 -26.12 -4.32
CA ALA A 818 -36.18 -25.93 -5.37
C ALA A 818 -36.54 -24.45 -5.54
N ASP A 819 -36.74 -23.72 -4.45
CA ASP A 819 -37.06 -22.29 -4.44
C ASP A 819 -35.91 -21.44 -4.99
N LEU A 820 -34.66 -21.81 -4.68
CA LEU A 820 -33.47 -21.17 -5.25
C LEU A 820 -33.37 -21.44 -6.75
N ILE A 821 -33.65 -22.67 -7.22
CA ILE A 821 -33.69 -23.00 -8.66
C ILE A 821 -34.82 -22.22 -9.36
N MET A 822 -36.02 -22.16 -8.77
CA MET A 822 -37.15 -21.37 -9.26
C MET A 822 -36.77 -19.91 -9.47
N LEU A 823 -36.16 -19.26 -8.46
CA LEU A 823 -35.69 -17.87 -8.57
C LEU A 823 -34.59 -17.69 -9.63
N ASN A 824 -33.67 -18.64 -9.73
CA ASN A 824 -32.58 -18.62 -10.70
C ASN A 824 -33.07 -18.75 -12.16
N PHE A 825 -34.19 -19.45 -12.42
CA PHE A 825 -34.78 -19.54 -13.76
C PHE A 825 -35.83 -18.46 -14.04
N LYS A 826 -36.79 -18.21 -13.12
CA LYS A 826 -37.93 -17.30 -13.33
C LYS A 826 -37.57 -15.80 -13.31
N GLN A 827 -36.29 -15.46 -13.10
CA GLN A 827 -35.79 -14.12 -13.39
C GLN A 827 -35.83 -13.78 -14.90
N PHE A 828 -35.96 -14.79 -15.78
CA PHE A 828 -36.00 -14.62 -17.23
C PHE A 828 -37.43 -14.74 -17.75
N SER A 829 -37.88 -13.73 -18.53
CA SER A 829 -39.21 -13.72 -19.16
C SER A 829 -39.44 -14.84 -20.19
N THR A 830 -38.39 -15.58 -20.55
CA THR A 830 -38.42 -16.78 -21.39
C THR A 830 -38.68 -18.08 -20.61
N THR A 831 -38.96 -18.03 -19.31
CA THR A 831 -39.26 -19.22 -18.51
C THR A 831 -40.44 -18.96 -17.57
N GLN A 832 -41.60 -19.52 -17.91
CA GLN A 832 -42.82 -19.42 -17.10
C GLN A 832 -43.00 -20.62 -16.17
N ILE A 833 -42.59 -21.82 -16.61
CA ILE A 833 -42.79 -23.08 -15.88
C ILE A 833 -41.45 -23.76 -15.64
N VAL A 834 -41.17 -24.19 -14.41
CA VAL A 834 -39.99 -24.98 -14.06
C VAL A 834 -40.42 -26.30 -13.43
N LYS A 835 -39.86 -27.41 -13.90
CA LYS A 835 -40.05 -28.74 -13.33
C LYS A 835 -38.72 -29.30 -12.86
N ILE A 836 -38.61 -29.50 -11.56
CA ILE A 836 -37.43 -30.04 -10.90
C ILE A 836 -37.68 -31.52 -10.63
N PHE A 837 -36.73 -32.35 -11.03
CA PHE A 837 -36.75 -33.79 -10.86
C PHE A 837 -35.61 -34.22 -9.94
N ASP A 838 -35.87 -35.20 -9.08
CA ASP A 838 -34.87 -35.79 -8.19
C ASP A 838 -33.89 -36.74 -8.92
N GLU A 839 -33.00 -37.38 -8.17
CA GLU A 839 -31.98 -38.30 -8.69
C GLU A 839 -32.56 -39.57 -9.33
N ASN A 840 -33.83 -39.89 -9.06
CA ASN A 840 -34.57 -41.00 -9.67
C ASN A 840 -35.37 -40.54 -10.90
N GLY A 841 -35.34 -39.25 -11.23
CA GLY A 841 -36.11 -38.66 -12.33
C GLY A 841 -37.60 -38.49 -12.00
N ALA A 842 -37.98 -38.43 -10.72
CA ALA A 842 -39.37 -38.22 -10.30
C ALA A 842 -39.67 -36.74 -9.96
N THR A 843 -40.91 -36.34 -10.16
CA THR A 843 -41.47 -35.02 -9.79
C THR A 843 -42.98 -35.16 -9.60
N GLU A 844 -43.62 -34.27 -8.84
CA GLU A 844 -45.05 -34.36 -8.50
C GLU A 844 -45.99 -34.29 -9.73
N PHE A 845 -45.78 -33.33 -10.63
CA PHE A 845 -46.61 -33.07 -11.80
C PHE A 845 -45.76 -33.01 -13.09
N PRO A 846 -45.19 -34.14 -13.56
CA PRO A 846 -44.26 -34.17 -14.71
C PRO A 846 -44.90 -33.61 -16.00
N ASN A 847 -46.20 -33.83 -16.17
CA ASN A 847 -46.98 -33.47 -17.35
C ASN A 847 -48.01 -32.35 -17.08
N GLY A 848 -48.07 -31.79 -15.87
CA GLY A 848 -49.03 -30.74 -15.50
C GLY A 848 -48.65 -29.34 -16.05
N ALA A 849 -49.62 -28.45 -16.19
CA ALA A 849 -49.43 -27.08 -16.70
C ALA A 849 -48.88 -26.07 -15.68
N VAL A 850 -48.30 -26.55 -14.58
CA VAL A 850 -47.77 -25.75 -13.45
C VAL A 850 -46.33 -26.17 -13.11
N ASP A 851 -45.68 -25.40 -12.25
CA ASP A 851 -44.39 -25.78 -11.66
C ASP A 851 -44.46 -27.14 -10.97
N SER A 852 -43.32 -27.83 -10.87
CA SER A 852 -43.24 -29.13 -10.22
C SER A 852 -41.92 -29.29 -9.48
N ILE A 853 -41.99 -29.92 -8.31
CA ILE A 853 -40.83 -30.27 -7.48
C ILE A 853 -40.91 -31.77 -7.13
N PRO A 854 -39.79 -32.44 -6.78
CA PRO A 854 -39.85 -33.82 -6.32
C PRO A 854 -40.51 -33.90 -4.95
N LEU A 855 -41.18 -35.03 -4.67
CA LEU A 855 -41.90 -35.25 -3.41
C LEU A 855 -40.96 -35.18 -2.19
N CYS A 856 -39.68 -35.51 -2.38
CA CYS A 856 -38.65 -35.41 -1.32
C CYS A 856 -38.25 -33.97 -0.97
N LEU A 857 -38.66 -32.96 -1.74
CA LEU A 857 -38.48 -31.52 -1.44
C LEU A 857 -39.80 -30.83 -1.06
N LYS A 858 -40.86 -31.59 -0.77
CA LYS A 858 -42.05 -31.05 -0.08
C LYS A 858 -41.77 -30.91 1.43
N PRO A 859 -42.31 -29.89 2.10
CA PRO A 859 -42.25 -29.76 3.56
C PRO A 859 -42.96 -30.92 4.30
#